data_AF-A0A1F5J8A7-F1
#
_entry.id   AF-A0A1F5J8A7-F1
#
_cell.length_a   1.000
_cell.length_b   1.000
_cell.length_c   1.000
_cell.angle_alpha   90.00
_cell.angle_beta   90.00
_cell.angle_gamma   90.00
#
_symmetry.space_group_name_H-M   'P 1'
#
loop_
_entity.id
_entity.type
_entity.pdbx_description
1 polymer ?
#
loop_
_entity_poly.entity_id
_entity_poly.type
_entity_poly.pdbx_seq_one_letter_code
_entity_poly.pdbx_strand_id
1 'polypeptide(L)'
;MNHSFYLFLCGLLAAVFALPASASAQQSPGPNRIVWVGMEEFREVSINPGRINPASGDANEYYKNIRVKFRYVEERDLEGKGGFVSRHVEWNAKESHIVHGMISRECKGKGSLELGPGDSITDEQYKQMQMTCKVEKSGAIWGYFWLPQLISPPDVVEWDKLRDDCSYSEEQPGYRYSVWVSPEIDAVMEVKTGRDSEYRQFVPEPGKQITFTVRSNIPARFRFKLEEVSRFPGFATNAEIKPYFFQIYGLDHLKGKYEVKEWGEPLKVDPDLILDPRLYEDRTEWEQPTYETVTTAKEVGSSSVTITAMDFAVYGRLKADVKGKCGGWEPARILAGGQEKDFVTIPMDENDNLIADRMDEPQNGVTEWGYGGDTGRDDDKHPQGDGTPGDGLTAFEEYRGFMTQGVDFAGGCDDRGYDLHVRTDPAQKDLFIHSPDPELAQLAFLLENSTKQAGDAKGIGVHLICEPHSVGRSLNYTLRLWGPKEWRGKTLFGGEQHLLNLIDGQLPDGTVGQTRGTTGLGPPKDVWGDVKIDKNKIFSLGDRRYFNAPLELARTVVHELGHAVGIDHHGDSNISFALLITDKPCPEDISDPLEILGEGVSVVSPELSAGEKACVIANLARRHAQNSGNQECPMKYTYWTAYESPSSPLQPMGDIKLMDSQRRYATLKGYRGEIHQYRKDLDPPGLGHFCDKTTGTGINGFPGEANHAGDSCRVCVRQIHVKDWGSAPPAPIACPTD
;
A
#
# COMPACT_ATOMS: atom_id res chain seq x y z
N MET A 1 -28.22 54.64 -38.12
CA MET A 1 -29.50 55.31 -37.87
C MET A 1 -29.89 55.02 -36.42
N ASN A 2 -30.13 55.97 -35.52
CA ASN A 2 -29.94 57.43 -35.51
C ASN A 2 -29.29 57.77 -34.13
N HIS A 3 -28.28 58.63 -34.03
CA HIS A 3 -28.37 60.10 -33.88
C HIS A 3 -29.34 60.60 -32.78
N SER A 4 -29.06 61.63 -31.98
CA SER A 4 -27.85 62.37 -31.52
C SER A 4 -28.35 63.64 -30.76
N PHE A 5 -27.46 64.41 -30.08
CA PHE A 5 -27.65 65.80 -29.60
C PHE A 5 -28.63 66.05 -28.40
N TYR A 6 -28.62 67.18 -27.66
CA TYR A 6 -27.73 68.37 -27.48
C TYR A 6 -27.30 68.39 -25.97
N LEU A 7 -26.07 68.75 -25.52
CA LEU A 7 -25.44 70.08 -25.35
C LEU A 7 -26.27 71.06 -24.47
N PHE A 8 -25.73 71.95 -23.62
CA PHE A 8 -24.36 72.51 -23.40
C PHE A 8 -24.04 72.55 -21.86
N LEU A 9 -23.14 73.31 -21.20
CA LEU A 9 -22.33 74.53 -21.47
C LEU A 9 -20.99 74.54 -20.66
N CYS A 10 -20.32 75.69 -20.57
CA CYS A 10 -18.95 75.96 -20.07
C CYS A 10 -18.72 76.10 -18.55
N GLY A 11 -17.44 76.00 -18.15
CA GLY A 11 -16.88 76.58 -16.92
C GLY A 11 -15.34 76.52 -16.90
N LEU A 12 -14.65 77.60 -17.28
CA LEU A 12 -13.17 77.69 -17.26
C LEU A 12 -12.64 77.98 -15.85
N LEU A 13 -11.51 77.38 -15.49
CA LEU A 13 -10.36 78.10 -14.91
C LEU A 13 -9.08 77.26 -14.93
N ALA A 14 -8.07 77.71 -15.68
CA ALA A 14 -6.71 77.22 -15.55
C ALA A 14 -5.96 78.12 -14.58
N ALA A 15 -5.52 77.58 -13.45
CA ALA A 15 -4.75 78.29 -12.44
C ALA A 15 -3.40 77.59 -12.22
N VAL A 16 -2.31 78.29 -12.54
CA VAL A 16 -0.95 77.84 -12.22
C VAL A 16 -0.73 77.96 -10.72
N PHE A 17 -0.54 76.83 -10.04
CA PHE A 17 0.04 76.80 -8.70
C PHE A 17 1.38 76.08 -8.75
N ALA A 18 2.43 76.74 -8.26
CA ALA A 18 3.75 76.17 -8.16
C ALA A 18 3.78 75.06 -7.09
N LEU A 19 4.48 73.97 -7.38
CA LEU A 19 4.75 72.91 -6.40
C LEU A 19 5.70 73.44 -5.31
N PRO A 20 5.31 73.46 -4.02
CA PRO A 20 6.29 73.54 -2.95
C PRO A 20 7.00 72.18 -2.85
N ALA A 21 8.21 72.08 -3.39
CA ALA A 21 9.05 70.89 -3.29
C ALA A 21 9.59 70.73 -1.85
N SER A 22 8.71 70.32 -0.92
CA SER A 22 9.02 70.09 0.50
C SER A 22 8.05 69.08 1.14
N ALA A 23 7.66 68.05 0.38
CA ALA A 23 7.19 66.81 1.00
C ALA A 23 8.42 66.04 1.49
N SER A 24 8.80 66.24 2.75
CA SER A 24 9.62 65.24 3.44
C SER A 24 8.90 63.90 3.38
N ALA A 25 9.63 62.81 3.12
CA ALA A 25 9.05 61.48 3.21
C ALA A 25 8.67 61.24 4.68
N GLN A 26 7.39 61.43 5.00
CA GLN A 26 6.85 61.18 6.31
C GLN A 26 6.85 59.66 6.50
N GLN A 27 7.89 59.15 7.15
CA GLN A 27 8.10 57.72 7.37
C GLN A 27 6.82 57.10 7.93
N SER A 28 6.34 56.04 7.28
CA SER A 28 5.26 55.22 7.81
C SER A 28 5.64 54.78 9.23
N PRO A 29 4.75 54.91 10.23
CA PRO A 29 5.05 54.43 11.57
C PRO A 29 5.43 52.95 11.52
N GLY A 30 6.58 52.62 12.11
CA GLY A 30 7.07 51.24 12.15
C GLY A 30 6.08 50.33 12.88
N PRO A 31 6.03 49.03 12.55
CA PRO A 31 5.10 48.10 13.19
C PRO A 31 5.37 48.02 14.70
N ASN A 32 4.31 47.90 15.50
CA ASN A 32 4.40 47.90 16.97
C ASN A 32 5.24 46.74 17.55
N ARG A 33 5.47 45.68 16.76
CA ARG A 33 6.30 44.53 17.14
C ARG A 33 7.18 44.12 15.96
N ILE A 34 8.49 44.10 16.20
CA ILE A 34 9.54 44.02 15.20
C ILE A 34 10.49 42.88 15.58
N VAL A 35 10.89 42.09 14.59
CA VAL A 35 11.97 41.11 14.70
C VAL A 35 13.18 41.59 13.90
N TRP A 36 14.29 41.81 14.59
CA TRP A 36 15.60 42.05 14.01
C TRP A 36 16.33 40.72 13.92
N VAL A 37 16.79 40.32 12.74
CA VAL A 37 17.60 39.11 12.54
C VAL A 37 18.86 39.48 11.78
N GLY A 38 20.02 39.00 12.23
CA GLY A 38 21.28 39.38 11.60
C GLY A 38 22.47 38.50 11.94
N MET A 39 23.60 38.90 11.38
CA MET A 39 24.91 38.28 11.56
C MET A 39 26.01 39.33 11.55
N GLU A 40 26.92 39.19 12.51
CA GLU A 40 28.22 39.87 12.59
C GLU A 40 29.34 38.83 12.38
N GLU A 41 30.35 39.14 11.57
CA GLU A 41 31.49 38.27 11.30
C GLU A 41 32.81 39.07 11.28
N PHE A 42 33.69 38.80 12.25
CA PHE A 42 35.08 39.25 12.24
C PHE A 42 35.97 38.14 11.70
N ARG A 43 36.59 38.37 10.54
CA ARG A 43 37.44 37.38 9.86
C ARG A 43 38.75 37.99 9.37
N GLU A 44 39.82 37.75 10.12
CA GLU A 44 41.14 38.33 9.87
C GLU A 44 42.19 37.23 9.71
N VAL A 45 43.09 37.38 8.74
CA VAL A 45 44.26 36.51 8.58
C VAL A 45 45.46 37.38 8.26
N SER A 46 46.47 37.35 9.12
CA SER A 46 47.72 38.10 8.95
C SER A 46 48.90 37.15 9.19
N ILE A 47 49.82 37.10 8.24
CA ILE A 47 51.04 36.28 8.31
C ILE A 47 52.21 37.23 8.06
N ASN A 48 52.94 37.56 9.13
CA ASN A 48 54.20 38.26 9.02
C ASN A 48 55.35 37.23 9.06
N PRO A 49 56.06 36.99 7.94
CA PRO A 49 57.18 36.03 7.93
C PRO A 49 58.40 36.52 8.72
N GLY A 50 58.45 37.79 9.11
CA GLY A 50 59.52 38.39 9.92
C GLY A 50 60.90 38.37 9.26
N ARG A 51 61.93 38.70 10.05
CA ARG A 51 63.33 38.34 9.78
C ARG A 51 64.02 37.94 11.07
N ILE A 52 64.96 37.00 10.99
CA ILE A 52 65.67 36.42 12.15
C ILE A 52 66.70 37.44 12.70
N ASN A 53 66.22 38.46 13.42
CA ASN A 53 67.05 39.41 14.17
C ASN A 53 66.23 40.03 15.32
N PRO A 54 66.62 39.88 16.60
CA PRO A 54 65.81 40.27 17.78
C PRO A 54 65.57 41.78 17.96
N ALA A 55 65.95 42.63 17.00
CA ALA A 55 65.63 44.05 16.97
C ALA A 55 64.51 44.43 15.99
N SER A 56 63.99 43.48 15.18
CA SER A 56 63.12 43.83 14.04
C SER A 56 62.09 42.76 13.64
N GLY A 57 61.12 42.49 14.51
CA GLY A 57 59.87 41.82 14.17
C GLY A 57 59.97 40.29 13.98
N ASP A 58 59.62 39.55 15.02
CA ASP A 58 59.49 38.10 14.98
C ASP A 58 58.38 37.65 14.02
N ALA A 59 58.53 36.43 13.48
CA ALA A 59 57.54 35.83 12.61
C ALA A 59 56.26 35.49 13.40
N ASN A 60 55.12 36.04 12.99
CA ASN A 60 53.84 35.76 13.62
C ASN A 60 52.71 35.47 12.65
N GLU A 61 51.81 34.60 13.09
CA GLU A 61 50.58 34.22 12.40
C GLU A 61 49.39 34.57 13.30
N TYR A 62 48.48 35.37 12.76
CA TYR A 62 47.22 35.72 13.39
C TYR A 62 46.06 35.26 12.52
N TYR A 63 45.16 34.50 13.11
CA TYR A 63 43.91 34.06 12.49
C TYR A 63 42.77 34.36 13.45
N LYS A 64 41.73 35.03 12.97
CA LYS A 64 40.49 35.31 13.68
C LYS A 64 39.32 34.94 12.78
N ASN A 65 38.35 34.25 13.34
CA ASN A 65 37.09 33.91 12.70
C ASN A 65 36.02 33.82 13.81
N ILE A 66 35.35 34.93 14.06
CA ILE A 66 34.29 35.07 15.06
C ILE A 66 33.03 35.42 14.30
N ARG A 67 32.02 34.57 14.40
CA ARG A 67 30.70 34.79 13.79
C ARG A 67 29.63 34.74 14.88
N VAL A 68 28.85 35.81 14.98
CA VAL A 68 27.69 35.92 15.88
C VAL A 68 26.45 36.08 15.01
N LYS A 69 25.42 35.25 15.23
CA LYS A 69 24.06 35.50 14.73
C LYS A 69 23.22 36.05 15.87
N PHE A 70 22.19 36.81 15.55
CA PHE A 70 21.24 37.30 16.53
C PHE A 70 19.79 37.32 16.01
N ARG A 71 18.84 37.17 16.94
CA ARG A 71 17.40 37.43 16.73
C ARG A 71 16.88 38.23 17.92
N TYR A 72 16.58 39.50 17.72
CA TYR A 72 15.99 40.36 18.76
C TYR A 72 14.53 40.67 18.42
N VAL A 73 13.68 40.76 19.44
CA VAL A 73 12.29 41.23 19.30
C VAL A 73 12.18 42.57 20.03
N GLU A 74 11.81 43.60 19.29
CA GLU A 74 11.55 44.96 19.77
C GLU A 74 10.04 45.21 19.77
N GLU A 75 9.51 45.74 20.86
CA GLU A 75 8.14 46.28 20.93
C GLU A 75 8.21 47.81 21.01
N ARG A 76 7.34 48.50 20.27
CA ARG A 76 7.22 49.96 20.22
C ARG A 76 5.88 50.42 20.77
N ASP A 77 5.92 51.40 21.65
CA ASP A 77 4.72 52.05 22.16
C ASP A 77 4.11 53.06 21.15
N LEU A 78 2.98 53.66 21.53
CA LEU A 78 2.24 54.63 20.70
C LEU A 78 2.97 55.97 20.53
N GLU A 79 4.05 56.22 21.27
CA GLU A 79 4.93 57.38 21.12
C GLU A 79 6.14 57.03 20.22
N GLY A 80 6.22 55.80 19.71
CA GLY A 80 7.29 55.29 18.85
C GLY A 80 8.53 54.83 19.61
N LYS A 81 8.47 54.77 20.95
CA LYS A 81 9.60 54.40 21.79
C LYS A 81 9.71 52.87 21.87
N GLY A 82 10.84 52.37 21.37
CA GLY A 82 11.15 50.94 21.36
C GLY A 82 11.82 50.43 22.64
N GLY A 83 11.69 49.12 22.86
CA GLY A 83 12.52 48.36 23.79
C GLY A 83 12.53 46.88 23.43
N PHE A 84 13.67 46.21 23.62
CA PHE A 84 13.74 44.77 23.37
C PHE A 84 13.02 43.97 24.46
N VAL A 85 12.19 43.02 24.03
CA VAL A 85 11.46 42.08 24.89
C VAL A 85 12.09 40.67 24.91
N SER A 86 12.86 40.33 23.88
CA SER A 86 13.62 39.08 23.76
C SER A 86 14.86 39.32 22.89
N ARG A 87 15.97 38.65 23.19
CA ARG A 87 17.24 38.82 22.47
C ARG A 87 18.07 37.54 22.49
N HIS A 88 18.02 36.80 21.39
CA HIS A 88 18.83 35.61 21.18
C HIS A 88 20.17 35.94 20.52
N VAL A 89 21.25 35.28 20.96
CA VAL A 89 22.54 35.25 20.25
C VAL A 89 23.09 33.83 20.11
N GLU A 90 23.54 33.46 18.91
CA GLU A 90 24.37 32.28 18.66
C GLU A 90 25.78 32.74 18.28
N TRP A 91 26.83 32.08 18.76
CA TRP A 91 28.20 32.38 18.31
C TRP A 91 29.01 31.13 17.99
N ASN A 92 29.95 31.29 17.07
CA ASN A 92 31.03 30.35 16.80
C ASN A 92 32.32 31.14 16.54
N ALA A 93 33.31 30.94 17.40
CA ALA A 93 34.49 31.78 17.50
C ALA A 93 35.76 30.93 17.60
N LYS A 94 36.72 31.21 16.70
CA LYS A 94 38.09 30.70 16.74
C LYS A 94 39.06 31.84 16.49
N GLU A 95 40.00 32.01 17.41
CA GLU A 95 41.13 32.92 17.29
C GLU A 95 42.42 32.15 17.60
N SER A 96 43.49 32.41 16.86
CA SER A 96 44.81 31.84 17.13
C SER A 96 45.91 32.84 16.77
N HIS A 97 46.79 33.11 17.72
CA HIS A 97 47.96 33.97 17.56
C HIS A 97 49.22 33.17 17.91
N ILE A 98 50.08 32.94 16.92
CA ILE A 98 51.31 32.17 17.05
C ILE A 98 52.48 33.13 16.85
N VAL A 99 53.36 33.23 17.83
CA VAL A 99 54.68 33.89 17.70
C VAL A 99 55.74 32.79 17.71
N HIS A 100 56.34 32.54 16.54
CA HIS A 100 57.18 31.38 16.32
C HIS A 100 58.41 31.38 17.24
N GLY A 101 58.67 30.26 17.90
CA GLY A 101 59.77 30.10 18.86
C GLY A 101 59.58 30.81 20.21
N MET A 102 58.46 31.49 20.46
CA MET A 102 58.18 32.14 21.75
C MET A 102 56.96 31.58 22.47
N ILE A 103 55.77 31.72 21.87
CA ILE A 103 54.49 31.46 22.55
C ILE A 103 53.34 31.45 21.54
N SER A 104 52.40 30.51 21.70
CA SER A 104 51.14 30.46 20.97
C SER A 104 49.94 30.66 21.91
N ARG A 105 48.85 31.17 21.35
CA ARG A 105 47.52 31.20 21.97
C ARG A 105 46.49 30.68 20.97
N GLU A 106 45.63 29.77 21.40
CA GLU A 106 44.38 29.43 20.70
C GLU A 106 43.19 29.70 21.61
N CYS A 107 42.24 30.50 21.16
CA CYS A 107 40.98 30.76 21.83
C CYS A 107 39.82 30.20 21.01
N LYS A 108 38.90 29.47 21.66
CA LYS A 108 37.73 28.85 21.01
C LYS A 108 36.50 29.00 21.88
N GLY A 109 35.35 29.26 21.26
CA GLY A 109 34.06 29.33 21.94
C GLY A 109 32.91 29.11 20.95
N LYS A 110 31.89 28.37 21.35
CA LYS A 110 30.63 28.24 20.61
C LYS A 110 29.49 28.16 21.63
N GLY A 111 28.39 28.85 21.38
CA GLY A 111 27.22 28.80 22.24
C GLY A 111 25.97 29.40 21.60
N SER A 112 24.90 29.37 22.37
CA SER A 112 23.60 29.99 22.12
C SER A 112 23.09 30.46 23.48
N LEU A 113 22.52 31.66 23.55
CA LEU A 113 22.13 32.30 24.81
C LEU A 113 20.96 33.25 24.61
N GLU A 114 19.98 33.19 25.52
CA GLU A 114 19.00 34.25 25.69
C GLU A 114 19.54 35.34 26.61
N LEU A 115 19.53 36.57 26.10
CA LEU A 115 19.92 37.76 26.84
C LEU A 115 18.71 38.37 27.59
N GLY A 116 17.50 38.12 27.10
CA GLY A 116 16.26 38.67 27.65
C GLY A 116 16.05 40.17 27.31
N PRO A 117 15.07 40.81 27.97
CA PRO A 117 14.63 42.17 27.66
C PRO A 117 15.64 43.26 28.07
N GLY A 118 15.46 44.47 27.54
CA GLY A 118 16.34 45.63 27.73
C GLY A 118 17.61 45.56 26.88
N ASP A 119 18.57 46.47 27.13
CA ASP A 119 19.75 46.65 26.26
C ASP A 119 21.05 46.07 26.87
N SER A 120 21.19 46.10 28.20
CA SER A 120 22.37 45.56 28.90
C SER A 120 22.39 44.02 28.94
N ILE A 121 23.59 43.43 29.07
CA ILE A 121 23.76 42.02 29.49
C ILE A 121 24.25 41.96 30.94
N THR A 122 23.97 40.85 31.62
CA THR A 122 24.50 40.59 32.98
C THR A 122 25.93 40.03 32.94
N ASP A 123 26.67 40.19 34.03
CA ASP A 123 28.00 39.58 34.21
C ASP A 123 28.02 38.07 33.96
N GLU A 124 26.92 37.37 34.27
CA GLU A 124 26.83 35.91 34.11
C GLU A 124 26.56 35.50 32.66
N GLN A 125 25.75 36.27 31.93
CA GLN A 125 25.60 36.11 30.47
C GLN A 125 26.93 36.43 29.75
N TYR A 126 27.60 37.51 30.16
CA TYR A 126 28.90 37.88 29.62
C TYR A 126 29.97 36.79 29.84
N LYS A 127 30.04 36.17 31.03
CA LYS A 127 30.92 35.00 31.28
C LYS A 127 30.61 33.83 30.34
N GLN A 128 29.33 33.51 30.12
CA GLN A 128 28.93 32.42 29.23
C GLN A 128 29.36 32.65 27.78
N MET A 129 29.47 33.90 27.34
CA MET A 129 29.94 34.28 25.99
C MET A 129 31.48 34.29 25.83
N GLN A 130 32.27 34.07 26.90
CA GLN A 130 33.73 34.12 26.80
C GLN A 130 34.35 32.93 26.06
N MET A 131 35.41 33.20 25.31
CA MET A 131 36.20 32.18 24.62
C MET A 131 37.21 31.52 25.57
N THR A 132 37.27 30.19 25.59
CA THR A 132 38.30 29.45 26.33
C THR A 132 39.63 29.53 25.58
N CYS A 133 40.65 30.13 26.21
CA CYS A 133 41.98 30.30 25.63
C CYS A 133 43.00 29.33 26.23
N LYS A 134 43.65 28.52 25.37
CA LYS A 134 44.89 27.80 25.70
C LYS A 134 46.08 28.67 25.33
N VAL A 135 47.13 28.66 26.17
CA VAL A 135 48.40 29.36 25.93
C VAL A 135 49.55 28.38 26.13
N GLU A 136 50.46 28.29 25.16
CA GLU A 136 51.64 27.42 25.22
C GLU A 136 52.91 28.26 25.03
N LYS A 137 53.88 28.13 25.95
CA LYS A 137 55.17 28.84 25.86
C LYS A 137 56.25 27.91 25.33
N SER A 138 56.95 28.34 24.28
CA SER A 138 58.05 27.61 23.63
C SER A 138 59.42 28.29 23.78
N GLY A 139 59.45 29.54 24.27
CA GLY A 139 60.68 30.30 24.53
C GLY A 139 60.67 31.10 25.83
N ALA A 140 61.82 31.65 26.20
CA ALA A 140 62.04 32.42 27.43
C ALA A 140 61.79 33.94 27.30
N ILE A 141 61.32 34.40 26.13
CA ILE A 141 61.14 35.82 25.78
C ILE A 141 59.64 36.17 25.86
N TRP A 142 59.33 37.39 26.32
CA TRP A 142 57.97 37.92 26.36
C TRP A 142 57.62 38.66 25.06
N GLY A 143 56.71 38.09 24.27
CA GLY A 143 56.09 38.78 23.12
C GLY A 143 54.83 39.55 23.52
N TYR A 144 54.51 40.60 22.77
CA TYR A 144 53.23 41.31 22.89
C TYR A 144 52.11 40.52 22.22
N PHE A 145 50.97 40.41 22.90
CA PHE A 145 49.74 39.79 22.39
C PHE A 145 48.63 40.82 22.33
N TRP A 146 47.84 40.76 21.27
CA TRP A 146 46.49 41.30 21.28
C TRP A 146 45.68 40.59 22.38
N LEU A 147 44.74 41.29 23.03
CA LEU A 147 43.76 40.62 23.88
C LEU A 147 42.80 39.84 22.97
N PRO A 148 42.28 38.67 23.41
CA PRO A 148 41.29 37.94 22.62
C PRO A 148 40.08 38.84 22.37
N GLN A 149 39.52 38.82 21.16
CA GLN A 149 38.37 39.67 20.88
C GLN A 149 37.16 39.17 21.65
N LEU A 150 36.54 40.08 22.42
CA LEU A 150 35.38 39.77 23.25
C LEU A 150 34.16 39.56 22.36
N ILE A 151 33.32 38.58 22.72
CA ILE A 151 32.05 38.33 22.04
C ILE A 151 30.98 39.15 22.77
N SER A 152 30.58 40.26 22.16
CA SER A 152 29.40 41.03 22.54
C SER A 152 28.17 40.55 21.75
N PRO A 153 26.95 40.81 22.25
CA PRO A 153 25.78 40.88 21.38
C PRO A 153 26.00 42.01 20.37
N PRO A 154 25.71 41.82 19.06
CA PRO A 154 25.77 42.91 18.10
C PRO A 154 24.67 43.93 18.38
N ASP A 155 24.95 45.22 18.23
CA ASP A 155 23.94 46.27 18.22
C ASP A 155 23.10 46.21 16.93
N VAL A 156 21.88 46.77 16.95
CA VAL A 156 21.10 47.00 15.72
C VAL A 156 21.28 48.42 15.21
N VAL A 157 21.14 48.62 13.90
CA VAL A 157 21.20 49.96 13.31
C VAL A 157 19.90 50.74 13.52
N GLU A 158 20.01 52.06 13.60
CA GLU A 158 18.86 52.97 13.57
C GLU A 158 18.05 52.79 12.27
N TRP A 159 16.73 52.99 12.36
CA TRP A 159 15.78 52.61 11.30
C TRP A 159 15.99 53.37 9.99
N ASP A 160 16.52 54.59 10.05
CA ASP A 160 16.86 55.43 8.89
C ASP A 160 18.01 54.87 8.05
N LYS A 161 18.83 53.98 8.61
CA LYS A 161 19.93 53.30 7.92
C LYS A 161 19.47 52.06 7.13
N LEU A 162 18.23 51.61 7.34
CA LEU A 162 17.68 50.47 6.61
C LEU A 162 17.39 50.84 5.15
N ARG A 163 18.05 50.12 4.23
CA ARG A 163 17.65 50.11 2.82
C ARG A 163 16.29 49.43 2.69
N ASP A 164 15.43 50.03 1.87
CA ASP A 164 14.08 49.54 1.52
C ASP A 164 13.12 49.35 2.73
N ASP A 165 13.40 50.06 3.84
CA ASP A 165 12.85 49.86 5.20
C ASP A 165 13.05 48.44 5.77
N CYS A 166 13.91 47.63 5.16
CA CYS A 166 13.98 46.18 5.42
C CYS A 166 15.36 45.67 5.84
N SER A 167 16.48 46.28 5.40
CA SER A 167 17.81 45.69 5.64
C SER A 167 18.97 46.67 5.63
N TYR A 168 20.00 46.37 6.42
CA TYR A 168 21.30 47.04 6.36
C TYR A 168 22.41 46.00 6.26
N SER A 169 23.48 46.34 5.54
CA SER A 169 24.72 45.57 5.58
C SER A 169 25.92 46.44 5.25
N GLU A 170 27.02 46.15 5.92
CA GLU A 170 28.34 46.72 5.64
C GLU A 170 29.40 45.62 5.57
N GLU A 171 30.43 45.87 4.76
CA GLU A 171 31.61 45.02 4.66
C GLU A 171 32.84 45.91 4.65
N GLN A 172 33.75 45.65 5.57
CA GLN A 172 35.03 46.32 5.75
C GLN A 172 36.15 45.27 5.78
N PRO A 173 37.43 45.63 5.57
CA PRO A 173 38.53 44.66 5.60
C PRO A 173 38.62 43.92 6.95
N GLY A 174 38.14 42.67 6.96
CA GLY A 174 38.13 41.79 8.13
C GLY A 174 36.86 41.84 9.00
N TYR A 175 35.82 42.58 8.59
CA TYR A 175 34.55 42.70 9.32
C TYR A 175 33.36 42.77 8.36
N ARG A 176 32.29 42.04 8.69
CA ARG A 176 31.02 42.02 7.96
C ARG A 176 29.87 42.10 8.95
N TYR A 177 28.91 42.96 8.68
CA TYR A 177 27.67 43.01 9.44
C TYR A 177 26.47 43.05 8.49
N SER A 178 25.41 42.34 8.85
CA SER A 178 24.15 42.31 8.12
C SER A 178 22.99 42.14 9.08
N VAL A 179 21.94 42.92 8.90
CA VAL A 179 20.69 42.81 9.66
C VAL A 179 19.52 43.07 8.73
N TRP A 180 18.44 42.34 8.94
CA TRP A 180 17.14 42.65 8.36
C TRP A 180 16.07 42.69 9.43
N VAL A 181 14.99 43.36 9.08
CA VAL A 181 13.92 43.74 10.00
C VAL A 181 12.62 43.26 9.40
N SER A 182 11.85 42.48 10.15
CA SER A 182 10.49 42.09 9.77
C SER A 182 9.51 42.52 10.85
N PRO A 183 8.28 42.95 10.53
CA PRO A 183 7.19 42.78 11.50
C PRO A 183 7.12 41.30 11.92
N GLU A 184 6.73 41.04 13.17
CA GLU A 184 6.56 39.66 13.62
C GLU A 184 5.36 39.01 12.93
N ILE A 185 5.62 37.96 12.14
CA ILE A 185 4.61 37.22 11.41
C ILE A 185 4.17 36.03 12.26
N ASP A 186 2.93 36.04 12.75
CA ASP A 186 2.29 34.84 13.29
C ASP A 186 1.37 34.27 12.21
N ALA A 187 1.90 33.29 11.47
CA ALA A 187 1.18 32.55 10.45
C ALA A 187 0.84 31.15 10.94
N VAL A 188 -0.43 30.76 10.86
CA VAL A 188 -0.97 29.52 11.45
C VAL A 188 -1.80 28.73 10.45
N MET A 189 -1.52 27.44 10.33
CA MET A 189 -2.36 26.44 9.66
C MET A 189 -3.08 25.59 10.71
N GLU A 190 -4.34 25.92 10.99
CA GLU A 190 -5.17 25.12 11.91
C GLU A 190 -5.79 23.93 11.18
N VAL A 191 -5.51 22.71 11.65
CA VAL A 191 -6.00 21.46 11.04
C VAL A 191 -6.80 20.65 12.06
N LYS A 192 -8.06 20.37 11.75
CA LYS A 192 -8.97 19.62 12.63
C LYS A 192 -8.72 18.12 12.47
N THR A 193 -8.43 17.42 13.56
CA THR A 193 -8.14 15.96 13.58
C THR A 193 -9.27 15.11 14.21
N GLY A 194 -10.35 15.74 14.68
CA GLY A 194 -11.52 15.02 15.22
C GLY A 194 -12.22 14.16 14.16
N ARG A 195 -12.90 13.10 14.59
CA ARG A 195 -13.49 12.05 13.70
C ARG A 195 -14.27 12.59 12.50
N ASP A 196 -15.05 13.65 12.67
CA ASP A 196 -15.92 14.21 11.62
C ASP A 196 -15.23 15.28 10.72
N SER A 197 -13.91 15.44 10.79
CA SER A 197 -13.19 16.41 9.95
C SER A 197 -12.87 15.87 8.56
N GLU A 198 -12.85 16.76 7.55
CA GLU A 198 -12.40 16.47 6.18
C GLU A 198 -11.02 15.77 6.17
N TYR A 199 -10.08 16.27 6.98
CA TYR A 199 -8.74 15.71 7.12
C TYR A 199 -8.74 14.30 7.70
N ARG A 200 -9.53 14.04 8.75
CA ARG A 200 -9.63 12.72 9.41
C ARG A 200 -10.43 11.70 8.58
N GLN A 201 -11.25 12.18 7.63
CA GLN A 201 -12.05 11.40 6.68
C GLN A 201 -11.39 11.24 5.30
N PHE A 202 -10.26 11.90 5.03
CA PHE A 202 -9.57 11.82 3.73
C PHE A 202 -8.85 10.47 3.57
N VAL A 203 -9.54 9.54 2.91
CA VAL A 203 -8.93 8.33 2.32
C VAL A 203 -8.60 8.62 0.86
N PRO A 204 -7.36 8.42 0.39
CA PRO A 204 -6.94 8.87 -0.94
C PRO A 204 -7.55 8.06 -2.08
N GLU A 205 -7.71 8.71 -3.23
CA GLU A 205 -8.31 8.15 -4.44
C GLU A 205 -7.95 9.09 -5.59
N PRO A 206 -7.62 8.60 -6.79
CA PRO A 206 -7.19 9.48 -7.89
C PRO A 206 -8.23 10.54 -8.23
N GLY A 207 -7.80 11.79 -8.36
CA GLY A 207 -8.67 12.95 -8.60
C GLY A 207 -9.33 13.54 -7.35
N LYS A 208 -9.32 12.83 -6.21
CA LYS A 208 -9.87 13.32 -4.94
C LYS A 208 -8.99 14.41 -4.34
N GLN A 209 -9.63 15.39 -3.69
CA GLN A 209 -8.98 16.61 -3.22
C GLN A 209 -9.19 16.86 -1.72
N ILE A 210 -8.25 17.59 -1.12
CA ILE A 210 -8.31 18.11 0.25
C ILE A 210 -7.76 19.53 0.29
N THR A 211 -8.34 20.41 1.11
CA THR A 211 -7.93 21.82 1.20
C THR A 211 -7.44 22.23 2.59
N PHE A 212 -6.28 22.89 2.65
CA PHE A 212 -5.70 23.47 3.86
C PHE A 212 -5.65 25.00 3.76
N THR A 213 -5.72 25.71 4.89
CA THR A 213 -5.70 27.19 4.92
C THR A 213 -4.73 27.71 5.96
N VAL A 214 -3.82 28.59 5.54
CA VAL A 214 -2.95 29.36 6.44
C VAL A 214 -3.53 30.76 6.61
N ARG A 215 -3.52 31.27 7.84
CA ARG A 215 -3.89 32.66 8.17
C ARG A 215 -2.68 33.35 8.80
N SER A 216 -2.52 34.64 8.57
CA SER A 216 -1.44 35.45 9.14
C SER A 216 -2.00 36.67 9.87
N ASN A 217 -1.36 37.07 10.97
CA ASN A 217 -1.68 38.29 11.70
C ASN A 217 -1.53 39.58 10.85
N ILE A 218 -0.67 39.54 9.83
CA ILE A 218 -0.45 40.62 8.85
C ILE A 218 -0.41 40.08 7.41
N PRO A 219 -0.62 40.94 6.38
CA PRO A 219 -0.45 40.53 4.98
C PRO A 219 0.95 39.98 4.72
N ALA A 220 1.02 38.78 4.12
CA ALA A 220 2.26 38.10 3.80
C ALA A 220 2.10 37.23 2.54
N ARG A 221 3.21 36.90 1.88
CA ARG A 221 3.25 35.85 0.85
C ARG A 221 3.29 34.49 1.53
N PHE A 222 2.56 33.52 0.98
CA PHE A 222 2.57 32.13 1.44
C PHE A 222 3.21 31.23 0.40
N ARG A 223 3.92 30.20 0.85
CA ARG A 223 4.41 29.11 0.00
C ARG A 223 3.97 27.79 0.60
N PHE A 224 3.32 26.96 -0.19
CA PHE A 224 2.98 25.60 0.17
C PHE A 224 3.93 24.64 -0.53
N LYS A 225 4.43 23.64 0.20
CA LYS A 225 5.31 22.59 -0.33
C LYS A 225 4.78 21.22 0.07
N LEU A 226 4.80 20.31 -0.90
CA LEU A 226 4.70 18.88 -0.64
C LEU A 226 6.14 18.33 -0.54
N GLU A 227 6.44 17.66 0.55
CA GLU A 227 7.74 17.05 0.85
C GLU A 227 7.55 15.55 1.14
N GLU A 228 8.59 14.73 0.93
CA GLU A 228 8.56 13.28 1.17
C GLU A 228 7.38 12.55 0.50
N VAL A 229 7.00 12.97 -0.71
CA VAL A 229 5.84 12.44 -1.44
C VAL A 229 6.16 11.11 -2.13
N SER A 230 5.24 10.16 -2.03
CA SER A 230 5.32 8.87 -2.70
C SER A 230 5.25 8.99 -4.24
N ARG A 231 5.82 7.99 -4.91
CA ARG A 231 5.90 7.85 -6.39
C ARG A 231 5.70 6.39 -6.78
N PHE A 232 4.67 5.75 -6.23
CA PHE A 232 4.42 4.32 -6.41
C PHE A 232 3.97 4.04 -7.86
N PRO A 233 4.62 3.11 -8.60
CA PRO A 233 4.26 2.82 -9.98
C PRO A 233 2.79 2.42 -10.13
N GLY A 234 2.14 2.90 -11.18
CA GLY A 234 0.70 2.74 -11.36
C GLY A 234 -0.14 3.69 -10.50
N PHE A 235 -1.36 3.28 -10.15
CA PHE A 235 -2.26 4.01 -9.25
C PHE A 235 -2.99 3.11 -8.22
N ALA A 236 -2.90 1.80 -8.40
CA ALA A 236 -3.38 0.73 -7.51
C ALA A 236 -2.40 -0.47 -7.61
N THR A 237 -2.53 -1.47 -6.75
CA THR A 237 -1.57 -2.59 -6.61
C THR A 237 -1.36 -3.38 -7.92
N ASN A 238 -2.38 -3.46 -8.79
CA ASN A 238 -2.36 -4.14 -10.08
C ASN A 238 -2.68 -3.25 -11.31
N ALA A 239 -2.61 -1.92 -11.20
CA ALA A 239 -3.08 -1.03 -12.28
C ALA A 239 -2.12 0.10 -12.66
N GLU A 240 -1.73 0.11 -13.94
CA GLU A 240 -0.87 1.13 -14.57
C GLU A 240 -1.65 2.38 -15.02
N ILE A 241 -1.04 3.56 -14.85
CA ILE A 241 -1.57 4.81 -15.41
C ILE A 241 -1.50 4.76 -16.93
N LYS A 242 -2.65 4.55 -17.55
CA LYS A 242 -2.87 4.45 -19.01
C LYS A 242 -3.82 5.58 -19.47
N PRO A 243 -3.95 5.90 -20.77
CA PRO A 243 -4.74 7.05 -21.24
C PRO A 243 -6.22 7.10 -20.83
N TYR A 244 -6.79 6.00 -20.32
CA TYR A 244 -8.16 5.93 -19.78
C TYR A 244 -8.26 6.36 -18.30
N PHE A 245 -7.20 6.22 -17.50
CA PHE A 245 -7.16 6.63 -16.09
C PHE A 245 -7.56 8.10 -15.92
N PHE A 246 -7.00 8.96 -16.76
CA PHE A 246 -7.30 10.40 -16.75
C PHE A 246 -8.78 10.71 -17.05
N GLN A 247 -9.47 9.85 -17.80
CA GLN A 247 -10.88 10.01 -18.12
C GLN A 247 -11.79 9.54 -16.97
N ILE A 248 -11.50 8.37 -16.38
CA ILE A 248 -12.28 7.81 -15.27
C ILE A 248 -12.28 8.76 -14.06
N TYR A 249 -11.11 9.29 -13.70
CA TYR A 249 -10.93 10.10 -12.49
C TYR A 249 -11.06 11.63 -12.70
N GLY A 250 -11.53 12.09 -13.88
CA GLY A 250 -11.77 13.53 -14.14
C GLY A 250 -10.49 14.39 -14.23
N LEU A 251 -9.40 13.78 -14.70
CA LEU A 251 -8.03 14.29 -14.78
C LEU A 251 -7.51 14.48 -16.22
N ASP A 252 -8.38 14.51 -17.24
CA ASP A 252 -8.00 14.63 -18.66
C ASP A 252 -7.11 15.86 -18.96
N HIS A 253 -7.11 16.90 -18.14
CA HIS A 253 -6.22 18.06 -18.27
C HIS A 253 -4.75 17.78 -17.90
N LEU A 254 -4.46 16.64 -17.26
CA LEU A 254 -3.11 16.13 -16.96
C LEU A 254 -2.61 15.12 -18.01
N LYS A 255 -3.46 14.72 -18.95
CA LYS A 255 -3.19 13.68 -19.95
C LYS A 255 -2.07 14.13 -20.91
N GLY A 256 -0.91 13.46 -20.82
CA GLY A 256 0.30 13.87 -21.55
C GLY A 256 1.07 15.05 -20.93
N LYS A 257 0.63 15.57 -19.77
CA LYS A 257 1.42 16.43 -18.87
C LYS A 257 2.03 15.68 -17.69
N TYR A 258 1.39 14.60 -17.24
CA TYR A 258 1.82 13.80 -16.10
C TYR A 258 2.77 12.68 -16.56
N GLU A 259 4.03 12.74 -16.13
CA GLU A 259 5.12 11.89 -16.65
C GLU A 259 5.16 10.49 -16.00
N VAL A 260 4.75 9.51 -16.81
CA VAL A 260 4.99 8.08 -16.58
C VAL A 260 6.00 7.61 -17.64
N LYS A 261 7.14 7.08 -17.21
CA LYS A 261 8.18 6.59 -18.16
C LYS A 261 7.71 5.34 -18.88
N GLU A 262 7.68 5.38 -20.22
CA GLU A 262 7.46 4.19 -21.03
C GLU A 262 8.73 3.33 -21.16
N TRP A 263 8.52 2.01 -21.19
CA TRP A 263 9.44 0.96 -21.65
C TRP A 263 10.89 0.96 -21.16
N GLY A 264 11.10 0.24 -20.07
CA GLY A 264 12.41 -0.23 -19.59
C GLY A 264 12.57 -0.06 -18.08
N GLU A 265 12.21 1.11 -17.58
CA GLU A 265 12.30 1.53 -16.18
C GLU A 265 11.11 2.47 -15.87
N PRO A 266 9.88 1.96 -15.66
CA PRO A 266 8.67 2.77 -15.40
C PRO A 266 8.63 3.29 -13.96
N LEU A 267 9.70 3.97 -13.56
CA LEU A 267 9.71 4.88 -12.42
C LEU A 267 8.77 6.04 -12.75
N LYS A 268 7.66 6.13 -12.01
CA LYS A 268 6.75 7.27 -11.99
C LYS A 268 7.54 8.52 -11.57
N VAL A 269 7.60 9.52 -12.45
CA VAL A 269 8.47 10.70 -12.26
C VAL A 269 7.75 11.73 -11.39
N ASP A 270 6.52 12.03 -11.78
CA ASP A 270 5.64 12.92 -11.02
C ASP A 270 5.12 12.26 -9.74
N PRO A 271 4.91 13.05 -8.67
CA PRO A 271 4.46 12.54 -7.39
C PRO A 271 3.03 12.02 -7.41
N ASP A 272 2.72 11.11 -6.48
CA ASP A 272 1.38 10.58 -6.25
C ASP A 272 0.43 11.63 -5.63
N LEU A 273 0.98 12.71 -5.06
CA LEU A 273 0.24 13.84 -4.49
C LEU A 273 0.65 15.11 -5.26
N ILE A 274 -0.33 15.82 -5.84
CA ILE A 274 -0.06 16.99 -6.68
C ILE A 274 -0.82 18.25 -6.24
N LEU A 275 -0.18 19.38 -6.45
CA LEU A 275 -0.81 20.69 -6.56
C LEU A 275 -1.31 20.83 -8.02
N ASP A 276 -2.56 20.41 -8.26
CA ASP A 276 -3.16 20.30 -9.59
C ASP A 276 -2.99 21.61 -10.40
N PRO A 277 -2.23 21.61 -11.52
CA PRO A 277 -1.97 22.80 -12.33
C PRO A 277 -3.22 23.56 -12.77
N ARG A 278 -4.37 22.88 -12.98
CA ARG A 278 -5.67 23.51 -13.30
C ARG A 278 -6.16 24.51 -12.24
N LEU A 279 -5.66 24.40 -11.00
CA LEU A 279 -5.97 25.30 -9.89
C LEU A 279 -4.98 26.46 -9.76
N TYR A 280 -3.81 26.42 -10.41
CA TYR A 280 -2.66 27.30 -10.12
C TYR A 280 -1.97 27.91 -11.35
N GLU A 281 -1.89 27.22 -12.49
CA GLU A 281 -1.43 27.78 -13.77
C GLU A 281 -2.38 28.89 -14.24
N ASP A 282 -1.82 29.91 -14.90
CA ASP A 282 -2.50 31.10 -15.43
C ASP A 282 -3.35 31.90 -14.41
N ARG A 283 -3.21 31.63 -13.10
CA ARG A 283 -3.83 32.38 -12.00
C ARG A 283 -2.94 33.53 -11.54
N THR A 284 -3.47 34.76 -11.56
CA THR A 284 -2.74 35.97 -11.11
C THR A 284 -2.46 36.01 -9.60
N GLU A 285 -3.06 35.08 -8.86
CA GLU A 285 -2.94 34.85 -7.43
C GLU A 285 -1.66 34.08 -7.06
N TRP A 286 -1.04 33.36 -8.01
CA TRP A 286 0.06 32.41 -7.78
C TRP A 286 1.30 32.74 -8.64
N GLU A 287 2.47 32.35 -8.13
CA GLU A 287 3.78 32.45 -8.78
C GLU A 287 4.48 31.09 -8.70
N GLN A 288 5.15 30.72 -9.80
CA GLN A 288 5.99 29.50 -9.92
C GLN A 288 5.30 28.21 -9.43
N PRO A 289 4.11 27.85 -9.95
CA PRO A 289 3.47 26.59 -9.61
C PRO A 289 4.24 25.39 -10.19
N THR A 290 4.40 24.35 -9.38
CA THR A 290 4.81 23.00 -9.76
C THR A 290 3.92 22.00 -9.01
N TYR A 291 3.96 20.71 -9.37
CA TYR A 291 3.21 19.68 -8.65
C TYR A 291 3.53 19.61 -7.14
N GLU A 292 4.73 20.04 -6.70
CA GLU A 292 5.18 19.97 -5.30
C GLU A 292 5.33 21.33 -4.63
N THR A 293 5.19 22.47 -5.33
CA THR A 293 5.26 23.81 -4.72
C THR A 293 4.36 24.84 -5.40
N VAL A 294 3.64 25.65 -4.62
CA VAL A 294 2.98 26.88 -5.09
C VAL A 294 3.29 28.05 -4.14
N THR A 295 3.48 29.25 -4.68
CA THR A 295 3.73 30.48 -3.90
C THR A 295 2.71 31.55 -4.27
N THR A 296 2.11 32.28 -3.33
CA THR A 296 1.17 33.37 -3.67
C THR A 296 1.93 34.52 -4.33
N ALA A 297 1.44 35.07 -5.43
CA ALA A 297 2.09 36.15 -6.19
C ALA A 297 2.17 37.49 -5.41
N LYS A 298 1.30 37.66 -4.41
CA LYS A 298 1.14 38.90 -3.61
C LYS A 298 1.02 38.57 -2.13
N GLU A 299 1.17 39.61 -1.31
CA GLU A 299 0.90 39.58 0.12
C GLU A 299 -0.62 39.57 0.38
N VAL A 300 -1.09 38.63 1.20
CA VAL A 300 -2.50 38.47 1.58
C VAL A 300 -2.59 38.07 3.06
N GLY A 301 -3.74 38.29 3.72
CA GLY A 301 -3.92 37.93 5.14
C GLY A 301 -4.14 36.43 5.38
N SER A 302 -4.50 35.68 4.34
CA SER A 302 -4.68 34.23 4.38
C SER A 302 -4.60 33.65 2.97
N SER A 303 -4.15 32.41 2.84
CA SER A 303 -4.21 31.66 1.58
C SER A 303 -4.60 30.20 1.84
N SER A 304 -5.20 29.57 0.84
CA SER A 304 -5.63 28.18 0.88
C SER A 304 -4.97 27.40 -0.25
N VAL A 305 -4.60 26.14 0.03
CA VAL A 305 -4.03 25.21 -0.93
C VAL A 305 -4.91 23.96 -1.01
N THR A 306 -5.28 23.59 -2.24
CA THR A 306 -6.03 22.37 -2.56
C THR A 306 -5.08 21.38 -3.23
N ILE A 307 -5.06 20.16 -2.72
CA ILE A 307 -4.10 19.11 -3.08
C ILE A 307 -4.89 17.93 -3.63
N THR A 308 -4.40 17.30 -4.70
CA THR A 308 -5.08 16.21 -5.43
C THR A 308 -4.27 14.91 -5.34
N ALA A 309 -4.93 13.80 -5.08
CA ALA A 309 -4.33 12.46 -5.09
C ALA A 309 -4.29 11.86 -6.51
N MET A 310 -3.29 11.02 -6.79
CA MET A 310 -3.04 10.33 -8.06
C MET A 310 -2.82 8.81 -7.88
N ASP A 311 -3.00 8.30 -6.65
CA ASP A 311 -2.87 6.90 -6.26
C ASP A 311 -3.84 6.61 -5.10
N PHE A 312 -4.31 5.36 -4.94
CA PHE A 312 -5.20 4.99 -3.84
C PHE A 312 -4.50 4.86 -2.47
N ALA A 313 -3.16 4.75 -2.44
CA ALA A 313 -2.34 4.79 -1.24
C ALA A 313 -1.20 5.81 -1.34
N VAL A 314 -1.46 6.97 -1.96
CA VAL A 314 -0.54 8.12 -1.89
C VAL A 314 -0.21 8.50 -0.45
N TYR A 315 1.03 8.90 -0.19
CA TYR A 315 1.46 9.61 1.00
C TYR A 315 2.24 10.88 0.62
N GLY A 316 2.08 11.96 1.36
CA GLY A 316 2.98 13.12 1.33
C GLY A 316 2.94 13.92 2.63
N ARG A 317 3.88 14.87 2.79
CA ARG A 317 3.89 15.82 3.91
C ARG A 317 3.68 17.23 3.39
N LEU A 318 2.66 17.94 3.88
CA LEU A 318 2.44 19.35 3.57
C LEU A 318 3.12 20.25 4.59
N LYS A 319 3.89 21.21 4.09
CA LYS A 319 4.42 22.36 4.85
C LYS A 319 3.96 23.67 4.24
N ALA A 320 3.91 24.71 5.08
CA ALA A 320 3.72 26.08 4.65
C ALA A 320 4.86 26.97 5.18
N ASP A 321 5.49 27.73 4.28
CA ASP A 321 6.35 28.85 4.64
C ASP A 321 5.55 30.16 4.47
N VAL A 322 5.92 31.19 5.22
CA VAL A 322 5.43 32.57 5.10
C VAL A 322 6.59 33.54 4.86
N LYS A 323 6.33 34.64 4.16
CA LYS A 323 7.27 35.76 3.97
C LYS A 323 6.53 37.09 3.90
N GLY A 324 6.90 38.05 4.75
CA GLY A 324 6.41 39.44 4.67
C GLY A 324 7.17 40.29 3.66
N LYS A 325 6.89 41.61 3.65
CA LYS A 325 7.62 42.62 2.84
C LYS A 325 9.14 42.46 2.94
N CYS A 326 9.62 42.19 4.15
CA CYS A 326 11.02 42.08 4.51
C CYS A 326 11.39 40.66 4.96
N GLY A 327 12.68 40.35 4.99
CA GLY A 327 13.21 39.10 5.56
C GLY A 327 13.18 37.87 4.63
N GLY A 328 13.32 36.70 5.24
CA GLY A 328 13.45 35.40 4.58
C GLY A 328 12.10 34.74 4.27
N TRP A 329 12.15 33.42 4.07
CA TRP A 329 10.98 32.54 4.23
C TRP A 329 11.11 31.87 5.60
N GLU A 330 10.06 31.93 6.40
CA GLU A 330 9.99 31.39 7.75
C GLU A 330 8.83 30.37 7.83
N PRO A 331 8.93 29.28 8.59
CA PRO A 331 7.86 28.28 8.65
C PRO A 331 6.60 28.87 9.31
N ALA A 332 5.43 28.63 8.71
CA ALA A 332 4.15 28.86 9.39
C ALA A 332 3.92 27.77 10.44
N ARG A 333 3.33 28.12 11.58
CA ARG A 333 3.01 27.20 12.67
C ARG A 333 1.84 26.30 12.25
N ILE A 334 1.97 24.99 12.44
CA ILE A 334 0.95 24.02 12.04
C ILE A 334 0.32 23.42 13.29
N LEU A 335 -0.97 23.69 13.50
CA LEU A 335 -1.71 23.26 14.69
C LEU A 335 -2.70 22.15 14.32
N ALA A 336 -2.22 20.90 14.35
CA ALA A 336 -3.05 19.71 14.12
C ALA A 336 -3.70 19.28 15.44
N GLY A 337 -5.04 19.36 15.53
CA GLY A 337 -5.78 19.05 16.75
C GLY A 337 -5.45 19.94 17.96
N GLY A 338 -4.83 21.09 17.72
CA GLY A 338 -4.30 21.98 18.77
C GLY A 338 -2.88 21.63 19.26
N GLN A 339 -2.23 20.61 18.69
CA GLN A 339 -0.80 20.34 18.89
C GLN A 339 0.02 20.95 17.76
N GLU A 340 1.19 21.51 18.10
CA GLU A 340 2.13 22.07 17.12
C GLU A 340 2.93 20.95 16.44
N LYS A 341 3.08 21.04 15.11
CA LYS A 341 3.71 20.04 14.24
C LYS A 341 4.62 20.72 13.21
N ASP A 342 5.61 20.00 12.69
CA ASP A 342 6.49 20.47 11.61
C ASP A 342 5.86 20.38 10.19
N PHE A 343 4.79 19.60 10.06
CA PHE A 343 4.05 19.30 8.82
C PHE A 343 2.69 18.65 9.18
N VAL A 344 1.82 18.46 8.18
CA VAL A 344 0.74 17.45 8.24
C VAL A 344 1.00 16.34 7.22
N THR A 345 0.64 15.11 7.57
CA THR A 345 0.62 13.96 6.64
C THR A 345 -0.61 14.03 5.75
N ILE A 346 -0.54 13.58 4.50
CA ILE A 346 -1.70 13.45 3.60
C ILE A 346 -1.61 12.06 2.96
N PRO A 347 -2.53 11.12 3.27
CA PRO A 347 -3.65 11.23 4.21
C PRO A 347 -3.18 11.44 5.66
N MET A 348 -4.13 11.73 6.55
CA MET A 348 -3.84 11.74 7.99
C MET A 348 -3.36 10.35 8.42
N ASP A 349 -2.09 10.31 8.83
CA ASP A 349 -1.36 9.16 9.36
C ASP A 349 -0.58 9.68 10.58
N GLU A 350 -1.08 9.39 11.79
CA GLU A 350 -0.46 9.74 13.07
C GLU A 350 0.25 8.52 13.71
N ASN A 351 0.01 7.31 13.21
CA ASN A 351 0.62 6.07 13.70
C ASN A 351 1.91 5.68 12.91
N ASP A 352 2.19 6.39 11.81
CA ASP A 352 3.31 6.22 10.85
C ASP A 352 3.28 4.86 10.13
N ASN A 353 2.10 4.30 9.83
CA ASN A 353 1.95 3.04 9.07
C ASN A 353 1.64 3.23 7.57
N LEU A 354 1.61 4.45 7.04
CA LEU A 354 1.36 4.76 5.61
C LEU A 354 -0.08 4.47 5.13
N ILE A 355 -0.92 3.93 6.00
CA ILE A 355 -2.34 3.76 5.78
C ILE A 355 -3.04 4.98 6.39
N ALA A 356 -4.10 5.47 5.75
CA ALA A 356 -4.87 6.57 6.34
C ALA A 356 -5.46 6.09 7.69
N ASP A 357 -5.24 6.85 8.79
CA ASP A 357 -5.82 6.60 10.12
C ASP A 357 -7.35 6.36 10.07
N ARG A 358 -8.02 6.79 9.00
CA ARG A 358 -9.47 6.56 8.77
C ARG A 358 -9.83 5.10 8.66
N MET A 359 -8.89 4.31 8.14
CA MET A 359 -9.01 2.89 7.86
C MET A 359 -8.63 2.01 9.06
N ASP A 360 -8.07 2.56 10.15
CA ASP A 360 -7.73 1.78 11.36
C ASP A 360 -8.95 1.09 11.97
N GLU A 361 -10.10 1.77 11.99
CA GLU A 361 -11.34 1.27 12.57
C GLU A 361 -12.23 0.57 11.52
N PRO A 362 -12.90 -0.55 11.85
CA PRO A 362 -13.94 -1.14 11.02
C PRO A 362 -15.18 -0.24 10.92
N GLN A 363 -16.05 -0.51 9.96
CA GLN A 363 -17.28 0.25 9.67
C GLN A 363 -17.00 1.75 9.46
N ASN A 364 -15.87 2.06 8.81
CA ASN A 364 -15.38 3.43 8.59
C ASN A 364 -16.11 4.19 7.46
N GLY A 365 -17.16 3.62 6.86
CA GLY A 365 -17.91 4.24 5.76
C GLY A 365 -17.19 4.20 4.41
N VAL A 366 -16.00 3.59 4.35
CA VAL A 366 -15.29 3.22 3.12
C VAL A 366 -15.18 1.68 3.03
N THR A 367 -14.89 1.02 4.14
CA THR A 367 -14.86 -0.45 4.30
C THR A 367 -15.60 -0.90 5.55
N GLU A 368 -16.04 -2.18 5.59
CA GLU A 368 -16.63 -2.78 6.80
C GLU A 368 -15.57 -3.20 7.82
N TRP A 369 -14.35 -3.50 7.36
CA TRP A 369 -13.17 -3.89 8.13
C TRP A 369 -12.18 -2.73 8.33
N GLY A 370 -11.11 -2.97 9.10
CA GLY A 370 -10.07 -1.99 9.40
C GLY A 370 -8.66 -2.57 9.30
N TYR A 371 -7.69 -1.70 9.04
CA TYR A 371 -6.33 -2.04 8.60
C TYR A 371 -5.25 -1.87 9.68
N GLY A 372 -5.59 -1.30 10.83
CA GLY A 372 -4.64 -0.85 11.84
C GLY A 372 -3.61 -1.91 12.26
N GLY A 373 -2.37 -1.46 12.51
CA GLY A 373 -1.21 -2.30 12.77
C GLY A 373 -0.03 -1.95 11.87
N ASP A 374 0.89 -2.91 11.69
CA ASP A 374 2.00 -2.79 10.75
C ASP A 374 1.50 -2.91 9.30
N THR A 375 1.99 -2.05 8.41
CA THR A 375 1.60 -2.05 6.99
C THR A 375 2.13 -3.28 6.25
N GLY A 376 3.19 -3.91 6.76
CA GLY A 376 3.81 -5.10 6.20
C GLY A 376 3.26 -6.42 6.73
N ARG A 377 2.15 -6.41 7.49
CA ARG A 377 1.50 -7.64 7.97
C ARG A 377 0.72 -8.32 6.85
N ASP A 378 0.64 -9.65 6.95
CA ASP A 378 0.08 -10.60 6.00
C ASP A 378 -0.36 -11.79 6.87
N ASP A 379 -1.42 -11.56 7.66
CA ASP A 379 -1.76 -12.34 8.85
C ASP A 379 -3.23 -12.82 8.88
N ASP A 380 -3.83 -12.96 7.70
CA ASP A 380 -5.21 -13.36 7.41
C ASP A 380 -5.57 -14.74 7.92
N LYS A 381 -6.74 -14.81 8.54
CA LYS A 381 -7.14 -15.90 9.44
C LYS A 381 -8.36 -16.66 8.94
N HIS A 382 -9.13 -16.07 8.02
CA HIS A 382 -10.38 -16.63 7.52
C HIS A 382 -10.31 -16.89 6.01
N PRO A 383 -10.60 -18.12 5.54
CA PRO A 383 -10.76 -19.33 6.35
C PRO A 383 -9.41 -19.77 6.94
N GLN A 384 -9.42 -20.51 8.06
CA GLN A 384 -8.18 -20.95 8.71
C GLN A 384 -7.27 -21.77 7.78
N GLY A 385 -7.86 -22.53 6.85
CA GLY A 385 -7.15 -23.32 5.86
C GLY A 385 -6.22 -24.36 6.46
N ASP A 386 -5.04 -24.53 5.86
CA ASP A 386 -3.93 -25.36 6.34
C ASP A 386 -3.30 -24.86 7.66
N GLY A 387 -3.69 -23.67 8.13
CA GLY A 387 -3.13 -22.99 9.29
C GLY A 387 -2.02 -21.99 8.96
N THR A 388 -1.66 -21.80 7.68
CA THR A 388 -0.73 -20.76 7.24
C THR A 388 -1.43 -19.39 7.33
N PRO A 389 -0.90 -18.41 8.09
CA PRO A 389 -1.48 -17.06 8.18
C PRO A 389 -1.20 -16.25 6.92
N GLY A 390 -2.14 -15.38 6.56
CA GLY A 390 -2.02 -14.54 5.37
C GLY A 390 -2.41 -15.20 4.06
N ASP A 391 -2.51 -14.41 3.00
CA ASP A 391 -2.70 -14.89 1.63
C ASP A 391 -1.52 -14.55 0.69
N GLY A 392 -0.52 -13.81 1.19
CA GLY A 392 0.63 -13.36 0.41
C GLY A 392 0.63 -11.89 0.04
N LEU A 393 -0.46 -11.16 0.32
CA LEU A 393 -0.53 -9.70 0.24
C LEU A 393 -0.15 -9.06 1.57
N THR A 394 0.41 -7.85 1.52
CA THR A 394 0.56 -7.01 2.73
C THR A 394 -0.65 -6.13 2.95
N ALA A 395 -0.94 -5.76 4.19
CA ALA A 395 -1.99 -4.79 4.53
C ALA A 395 -1.84 -3.44 3.78
N PHE A 396 -0.63 -3.08 3.34
CA PHE A 396 -0.41 -1.96 2.40
C PHE A 396 -0.94 -2.24 1.00
N GLU A 397 -0.70 -3.43 0.45
CA GLU A 397 -1.17 -3.85 -0.87
C GLU A 397 -2.69 -3.98 -0.93
N GLU A 398 -3.30 -4.52 0.14
CA GLU A 398 -4.75 -4.59 0.34
C GLU A 398 -5.38 -3.20 0.52
N TYR A 399 -4.75 -2.33 1.33
CA TYR A 399 -5.17 -0.94 1.49
C TYR A 399 -5.07 -0.17 0.17
N ARG A 400 -3.96 -0.28 -0.56
CA ARG A 400 -3.79 0.33 -1.89
C ARG A 400 -4.77 -0.28 -2.90
N GLY A 401 -5.17 -1.52 -2.71
CA GLY A 401 -6.26 -2.20 -3.38
C GLY A 401 -5.99 -2.50 -4.85
N PHE A 402 -6.97 -3.15 -5.47
CA PHE A 402 -6.89 -3.74 -6.80
C PHE A 402 -7.98 -3.16 -7.70
N MET A 403 -7.69 -3.03 -8.99
CA MET A 403 -8.72 -2.89 -10.01
C MET A 403 -9.24 -4.28 -10.35
N THR A 404 -10.53 -4.49 -10.08
CA THR A 404 -11.28 -5.73 -10.29
C THR A 404 -12.40 -5.50 -11.31
N GLN A 405 -12.97 -6.58 -11.83
CA GLN A 405 -14.17 -6.52 -12.64
C GLN A 405 -15.42 -6.35 -11.74
N GLY A 406 -16.25 -5.35 -12.02
CA GLY A 406 -17.51 -5.14 -11.33
C GLY A 406 -18.53 -6.26 -11.55
N VAL A 407 -19.37 -6.52 -10.55
CA VAL A 407 -20.33 -7.64 -10.54
C VAL A 407 -21.50 -7.50 -11.54
N ASP A 408 -21.74 -6.30 -12.08
CA ASP A 408 -22.73 -6.05 -13.13
C ASP A 408 -22.20 -6.50 -14.50
N PHE A 409 -22.19 -7.82 -14.72
CA PHE A 409 -21.59 -8.58 -15.84
C PHE A 409 -21.89 -8.15 -17.29
N ALA A 410 -22.66 -7.09 -17.53
CA ALA A 410 -23.19 -6.71 -18.85
C ALA A 410 -22.12 -6.36 -19.91
N GLY A 411 -20.91 -5.96 -19.50
CA GLY A 411 -19.81 -5.54 -20.40
C GLY A 411 -18.64 -6.52 -20.57
N GLY A 412 -18.61 -7.64 -19.85
CA GLY A 412 -17.44 -8.53 -19.83
C GLY A 412 -16.16 -7.81 -19.39
N CYS A 413 -15.00 -8.20 -19.93
CA CYS A 413 -13.72 -7.50 -19.75
C CYS A 413 -13.38 -6.54 -20.91
N ASP A 414 -14.26 -6.42 -21.91
CA ASP A 414 -14.09 -5.53 -23.05
C ASP A 414 -14.48 -4.07 -22.71
N ASP A 415 -15.48 -3.88 -21.84
CA ASP A 415 -15.90 -2.57 -21.37
C ASP A 415 -15.26 -2.20 -20.02
N ARG A 416 -14.27 -1.30 -20.06
CA ARG A 416 -13.57 -0.77 -18.88
C ARG A 416 -14.40 0.21 -18.05
N GLY A 417 -15.64 0.50 -18.45
CA GLY A 417 -16.62 1.18 -17.59
C GLY A 417 -16.98 0.38 -16.33
N TYR A 418 -16.68 -0.92 -16.29
CA TYR A 418 -16.89 -1.82 -15.14
C TYR A 418 -15.62 -2.12 -14.34
N ASP A 419 -14.49 -1.44 -14.61
CA ASP A 419 -13.28 -1.52 -13.77
C ASP A 419 -13.55 -0.87 -12.39
N LEU A 420 -13.64 -1.66 -11.33
CA LEU A 420 -13.93 -1.22 -9.96
C LEU A 420 -12.65 -1.23 -9.11
N HIS A 421 -12.42 -0.20 -8.29
CA HIS A 421 -11.39 -0.27 -7.24
C HIS A 421 -11.94 -0.97 -6.00
N VAL A 422 -11.23 -2.00 -5.54
CA VAL A 422 -11.52 -2.76 -4.32
C VAL A 422 -10.28 -2.77 -3.45
N ARG A 423 -10.38 -2.19 -2.25
CA ARG A 423 -9.46 -2.51 -1.14
C ARG A 423 -9.97 -3.79 -0.49
N THR A 424 -9.08 -4.65 0.02
CA THR A 424 -9.48 -5.97 0.56
C THR A 424 -9.30 -6.06 2.07
N ASP A 425 -9.77 -7.15 2.71
CA ASP A 425 -9.90 -7.23 4.18
C ASP A 425 -8.73 -7.97 4.83
N PRO A 426 -7.88 -7.29 5.64
CA PRO A 426 -6.65 -7.82 6.24
C PRO A 426 -6.92 -8.70 7.48
N ALA A 427 -7.93 -9.55 7.35
CA ALA A 427 -8.28 -10.69 8.17
C ALA A 427 -8.84 -11.87 7.34
N GLN A 428 -9.17 -11.67 6.06
CA GLN A 428 -9.84 -12.59 5.14
C GLN A 428 -8.97 -12.83 3.91
N LYS A 429 -8.53 -14.07 3.71
CA LYS A 429 -7.70 -14.46 2.57
C LYS A 429 -8.44 -14.21 1.25
N ASP A 430 -7.78 -13.59 0.28
CA ASP A 430 -8.31 -13.36 -1.04
C ASP A 430 -7.85 -14.42 -2.06
N LEU A 431 -8.59 -14.48 -3.18
CA LEU A 431 -8.23 -15.23 -4.37
C LEU A 431 -8.67 -14.47 -5.62
N PHE A 432 -7.75 -14.30 -6.54
CA PHE A 432 -7.94 -13.52 -7.76
C PHE A 432 -8.10 -14.46 -8.95
N ILE A 433 -9.16 -14.28 -9.73
CA ILE A 433 -9.53 -15.18 -10.82
C ILE A 433 -9.75 -14.36 -12.11
N HIS A 434 -9.03 -14.69 -13.17
CA HIS A 434 -9.37 -14.25 -14.51
C HIS A 434 -10.26 -15.30 -15.18
N SER A 435 -11.41 -14.89 -15.73
CA SER A 435 -12.24 -15.77 -16.55
C SER A 435 -12.87 -15.02 -17.72
N PRO A 436 -12.59 -15.40 -18.98
CA PRO A 436 -13.19 -14.79 -20.17
C PRO A 436 -14.59 -15.37 -20.50
N ASP A 437 -15.05 -16.41 -19.79
CA ASP A 437 -16.39 -16.96 -19.94
C ASP A 437 -17.33 -16.38 -18.85
N PRO A 438 -18.37 -15.61 -19.20
CA PRO A 438 -19.20 -14.93 -18.21
C PRO A 438 -19.96 -15.87 -17.26
N GLU A 439 -20.24 -17.11 -17.67
CA GLU A 439 -20.95 -18.07 -16.81
C GLU A 439 -19.98 -18.70 -15.80
N LEU A 440 -18.76 -19.05 -16.22
CA LEU A 440 -17.73 -19.55 -15.29
C LEU A 440 -17.30 -18.46 -14.30
N ALA A 441 -17.18 -17.21 -14.76
CA ALA A 441 -16.89 -16.06 -13.92
C ALA A 441 -17.94 -15.85 -12.81
N GLN A 442 -19.23 -15.96 -13.14
CA GLN A 442 -20.32 -15.90 -12.14
C GLN A 442 -20.26 -17.07 -11.14
N LEU A 443 -19.91 -18.27 -11.60
CA LEU A 443 -19.83 -19.47 -10.76
C LEU A 443 -18.61 -19.46 -9.83
N ALA A 444 -17.57 -18.68 -10.12
CA ALA A 444 -16.37 -18.58 -9.28
C ALA A 444 -16.67 -18.10 -7.85
N PHE A 445 -17.60 -17.15 -7.69
CA PHE A 445 -18.04 -16.63 -6.38
C PHE A 445 -18.69 -17.69 -5.47
N LEU A 446 -19.11 -18.85 -6.00
CA LEU A 446 -19.62 -19.95 -5.16
C LEU A 446 -18.53 -20.52 -4.24
N LEU A 447 -17.24 -20.32 -4.58
CA LEU A 447 -16.11 -20.70 -3.74
C LEU A 447 -16.09 -19.94 -2.41
N GLU A 448 -16.53 -18.67 -2.35
CA GLU A 448 -16.59 -17.89 -1.11
C GLU A 448 -17.48 -18.55 -0.05
N ASN A 449 -18.64 -19.05 -0.47
CA ASN A 449 -19.54 -19.77 0.43
C ASN A 449 -19.02 -21.17 0.72
N SER A 450 -18.46 -21.85 -0.29
CA SER A 450 -17.95 -23.23 -0.13
C SER A 450 -16.73 -23.32 0.81
N THR A 451 -15.98 -22.23 0.97
CA THR A 451 -14.77 -22.16 1.82
C THR A 451 -15.00 -21.74 3.27
N LYS A 452 -16.22 -21.32 3.64
CA LYS A 452 -16.59 -20.99 5.04
C LYS A 452 -16.43 -22.18 5.97
N GLN A 453 -15.78 -21.99 7.12
CA GLN A 453 -15.63 -23.01 8.15
C GLN A 453 -16.75 -22.94 9.21
N ALA A 454 -17.00 -24.03 9.93
CA ALA A 454 -18.02 -24.08 10.97
C ALA A 454 -17.66 -23.19 12.17
N GLY A 455 -18.21 -21.98 12.20
CA GLY A 455 -17.91 -20.94 13.20
C GLY A 455 -17.36 -19.65 12.59
N ASP A 456 -16.84 -19.71 11.36
CA ASP A 456 -16.36 -18.54 10.60
C ASP A 456 -17.51 -17.90 9.81
N ALA A 457 -17.60 -16.57 9.86
CA ALA A 457 -18.56 -15.82 9.04
C ALA A 457 -18.10 -15.66 7.57
N LYS A 458 -16.79 -15.81 7.33
CA LYS A 458 -16.10 -15.49 6.08
C LYS A 458 -15.45 -16.74 5.47
N GLY A 459 -15.45 -16.81 4.16
CA GLY A 459 -14.64 -17.75 3.37
C GLY A 459 -13.50 -16.99 2.71
N ILE A 460 -12.95 -17.53 1.64
CA ILE A 460 -12.02 -16.79 0.77
C ILE A 460 -12.79 -15.64 0.11
N GLY A 461 -12.22 -14.44 0.00
CA GLY A 461 -12.75 -13.36 -0.85
C GLY A 461 -12.41 -13.61 -2.32
N VAL A 462 -13.39 -13.66 -3.22
CA VAL A 462 -13.14 -13.96 -4.64
C VAL A 462 -13.25 -12.69 -5.47
N HIS A 463 -12.15 -12.33 -6.12
CA HIS A 463 -12.06 -11.12 -6.95
C HIS A 463 -11.84 -11.47 -8.41
N LEU A 464 -12.67 -10.95 -9.30
CA LEU A 464 -12.51 -11.13 -10.73
C LEU A 464 -11.54 -10.10 -11.30
N ILE A 465 -10.60 -10.55 -12.14
CA ILE A 465 -9.55 -9.73 -12.74
C ILE A 465 -9.63 -9.81 -14.26
N CYS A 466 -9.64 -8.66 -14.92
CA CYS A 466 -9.50 -8.57 -16.37
C CYS A 466 -8.01 -8.48 -16.76
N GLU A 467 -7.66 -9.09 -17.91
CA GLU A 467 -6.29 -9.18 -18.43
C GLU A 467 -5.45 -7.87 -18.31
N PRO A 468 -5.98 -6.65 -18.60
CA PRO A 468 -5.22 -5.41 -18.51
C PRO A 468 -4.67 -5.02 -17.13
N HIS A 469 -5.15 -5.68 -16.06
CA HIS A 469 -4.73 -5.49 -14.66
C HIS A 469 -3.93 -6.68 -14.14
N SER A 470 -3.17 -7.34 -15.01
CA SER A 470 -2.26 -8.44 -14.69
C SER A 470 -1.04 -8.44 -15.62
N VAL A 471 0.06 -9.08 -15.21
CA VAL A 471 1.24 -9.31 -16.07
C VAL A 471 1.58 -10.79 -16.08
N GLY A 472 1.14 -11.49 -17.14
CA GLY A 472 1.09 -12.95 -17.13
C GLY A 472 -0.02 -13.40 -16.18
N ARG A 473 0.33 -14.12 -15.10
CA ARG A 473 -0.58 -14.34 -13.96
C ARG A 473 -0.26 -13.46 -12.75
N SER A 474 0.74 -12.58 -12.85
CA SER A 474 1.18 -11.72 -11.74
C SER A 474 0.15 -10.63 -11.45
N LEU A 475 -0.35 -10.57 -10.21
CA LEU A 475 -1.36 -9.60 -9.80
C LEU A 475 -0.73 -8.32 -9.25
N ASN A 476 0.06 -8.40 -8.19
CA ASN A 476 0.67 -7.25 -7.50
C ASN A 476 1.89 -6.68 -8.25
N TYR A 477 1.83 -6.69 -9.59
CA TYR A 477 2.99 -6.46 -10.45
C TYR A 477 3.55 -5.03 -10.37
N THR A 478 2.76 -4.03 -9.97
CA THR A 478 3.20 -2.64 -9.89
C THR A 478 4.27 -2.46 -8.81
N LEU A 479 4.04 -3.03 -7.61
CA LEU A 479 5.04 -3.11 -6.55
C LEU A 479 6.03 -4.26 -6.77
N ARG A 480 5.65 -5.35 -7.47
CA ARG A 480 6.58 -6.44 -7.78
C ARG A 480 7.76 -6.00 -8.64
N LEU A 481 7.48 -5.45 -9.82
CA LEU A 481 8.47 -5.27 -10.88
C LEU A 481 9.29 -3.99 -10.70
N TRP A 482 8.63 -2.92 -10.25
CA TRP A 482 9.14 -1.56 -10.39
C TRP A 482 9.03 -0.72 -9.11
N GLY A 483 8.16 -1.10 -8.17
CA GLY A 483 7.91 -0.35 -6.95
C GLY A 483 8.90 -0.65 -5.81
N PRO A 484 9.00 0.25 -4.82
CA PRO A 484 9.80 0.04 -3.63
C PRO A 484 9.21 -1.11 -2.78
N LYS A 485 10.09 -2.01 -2.30
CA LYS A 485 9.72 -3.09 -1.37
C LYS A 485 9.53 -2.60 0.06
N GLU A 486 10.29 -1.57 0.41
CA GLU A 486 10.19 -0.84 1.66
C GLU A 486 10.15 0.65 1.36
N TRP A 487 9.35 1.39 2.12
CA TRP A 487 9.34 2.85 2.07
C TRP A 487 9.25 3.40 3.49
N ARG A 488 10.05 4.43 3.81
CA ARG A 488 10.21 4.97 5.18
C ARG A 488 10.59 3.93 6.25
N GLY A 489 11.10 2.76 5.86
CA GLY A 489 11.39 1.63 6.77
C GLY A 489 10.17 0.77 7.12
N LYS A 490 9.12 0.80 6.30
CA LYS A 490 7.91 -0.05 6.37
C LYS A 490 7.84 -0.93 5.12
N THR A 491 7.48 -2.19 5.26
CA THR A 491 7.39 -3.15 4.13
C THR A 491 6.10 -2.96 3.35
N LEU A 492 6.19 -2.74 2.04
CA LEU A 492 5.04 -2.49 1.15
C LEU A 492 4.68 -3.67 0.24
N PHE A 493 5.47 -4.74 0.26
CA PHE A 493 5.36 -5.86 -0.67
C PHE A 493 5.87 -7.13 0.00
N GLY A 494 5.00 -8.13 0.17
CA GLY A 494 5.37 -9.40 0.80
C GLY A 494 6.09 -10.35 -0.17
N GLY A 495 5.46 -10.61 -1.31
CA GLY A 495 5.96 -11.50 -2.36
C GLY A 495 5.07 -11.47 -3.59
N GLU A 496 5.43 -12.21 -4.64
CA GLU A 496 4.59 -12.27 -5.85
C GLU A 496 3.36 -13.14 -5.62
N GLN A 497 2.17 -12.58 -5.90
CA GLN A 497 0.88 -13.27 -5.80
C GLN A 497 0.25 -13.42 -7.20
N HIS A 498 -0.29 -14.60 -7.51
CA HIS A 498 -0.78 -14.96 -8.84
C HIS A 498 -2.30 -15.14 -8.88
N LEU A 499 -2.89 -14.78 -10.02
CA LEU A 499 -4.27 -15.12 -10.33
C LEU A 499 -4.41 -16.54 -10.91
N LEU A 500 -5.62 -17.09 -10.82
CA LEU A 500 -6.05 -18.30 -11.52
C LEU A 500 -6.74 -17.95 -12.84
N ASN A 501 -6.38 -18.62 -13.93
CA ASN A 501 -7.18 -18.60 -15.16
C ASN A 501 -8.28 -19.66 -15.05
N LEU A 502 -9.55 -19.29 -15.20
CA LEU A 502 -10.70 -20.18 -15.26
C LEU A 502 -11.35 -20.11 -16.64
N ILE A 503 -11.32 -21.19 -17.43
CA ILE A 503 -11.75 -21.18 -18.84
C ILE A 503 -12.65 -22.36 -19.23
N ASP A 504 -13.50 -22.16 -20.24
CA ASP A 504 -14.11 -23.27 -20.98
C ASP A 504 -13.06 -23.89 -21.91
N GLY A 505 -13.06 -25.21 -22.05
CA GLY A 505 -12.10 -25.91 -22.88
C GLY A 505 -12.37 -27.40 -22.99
N GLN A 506 -12.18 -27.95 -24.18
CA GLN A 506 -12.37 -29.38 -24.44
C GLN A 506 -11.37 -30.22 -23.63
N LEU A 507 -11.90 -31.17 -22.86
CA LEU A 507 -11.13 -32.13 -22.05
C LEU A 507 -11.23 -33.56 -22.61
N PRO A 508 -10.38 -34.51 -22.17
CA PRO A 508 -10.49 -35.92 -22.53
C PRO A 508 -11.85 -36.54 -22.16
N ASP A 509 -12.18 -37.68 -22.76
CA ASP A 509 -13.37 -38.46 -22.40
C ASP A 509 -13.29 -38.94 -20.95
N GLY A 510 -14.42 -38.86 -20.23
CA GLY A 510 -14.49 -39.13 -18.80
C GLY A 510 -14.03 -37.96 -17.90
N THR A 511 -13.51 -36.86 -18.46
CA THR A 511 -13.07 -35.67 -17.72
C THR A 511 -13.91 -34.45 -18.09
N VAL A 512 -14.49 -33.77 -17.10
CA VAL A 512 -15.36 -32.57 -17.25
C VAL A 512 -14.79 -31.30 -16.59
N GLY A 513 -13.87 -31.46 -15.65
CA GLY A 513 -13.08 -30.40 -15.03
C GLY A 513 -11.62 -30.84 -14.93
N GLN A 514 -10.69 -29.88 -14.94
CA GLN A 514 -9.27 -30.16 -14.75
C GLN A 514 -8.48 -28.92 -14.29
N THR A 515 -8.00 -28.96 -13.06
CA THR A 515 -6.80 -28.26 -12.58
C THR A 515 -5.55 -29.14 -12.76
N ARG A 516 -4.40 -28.53 -13.07
CA ARG A 516 -3.07 -29.17 -13.07
C ARG A 516 -2.07 -28.27 -12.37
N GLY A 517 -1.01 -28.84 -11.79
CA GLY A 517 0.11 -28.08 -11.23
C GLY A 517 1.48 -28.69 -11.57
N THR A 518 2.54 -27.93 -11.32
CA THR A 518 3.95 -28.36 -11.51
C THR A 518 4.41 -29.40 -10.50
N THR A 519 3.88 -29.30 -9.29
CA THR A 519 4.43 -29.91 -8.07
C THR A 519 3.35 -30.48 -7.15
N GLY A 520 2.09 -30.09 -7.36
CA GLY A 520 0.96 -30.49 -6.53
C GLY A 520 -0.32 -29.75 -6.91
N LEU A 521 -1.17 -29.55 -5.90
CA LEU A 521 -2.42 -28.78 -5.95
C LEU A 521 -2.22 -27.53 -5.09
N GLY A 522 -2.52 -26.35 -5.63
CA GLY A 522 -2.27 -25.05 -4.99
C GLY A 522 -0.81 -24.80 -4.57
N PRO A 523 -0.50 -23.61 -4.01
CA PRO A 523 -1.28 -22.36 -4.12
C PRO A 523 -1.31 -21.86 -5.58
N PRO A 524 -1.99 -20.73 -5.91
CA PRO A 524 -2.15 -20.25 -7.28
C PRO A 524 -0.87 -20.24 -8.14
N LYS A 525 0.32 -19.93 -7.62
CA LYS A 525 1.59 -20.01 -8.36
C LYS A 525 1.87 -21.39 -9.00
N ASP A 526 1.54 -22.48 -8.30
CA ASP A 526 1.91 -23.85 -8.67
C ASP A 526 0.90 -24.48 -9.63
N VAL A 527 -0.27 -23.85 -9.82
CA VAL A 527 -1.24 -24.20 -10.86
C VAL A 527 -0.66 -23.88 -12.24
N TRP A 528 -0.50 -24.90 -13.08
CA TRP A 528 0.19 -24.81 -14.36
C TRP A 528 -0.78 -24.59 -15.52
N GLY A 529 -0.88 -23.35 -15.97
CA GLY A 529 -1.80 -22.92 -17.02
C GLY A 529 -3.13 -22.50 -16.43
N ASP A 530 -4.20 -23.23 -16.76
CA ASP A 530 -5.58 -22.82 -16.50
C ASP A 530 -6.37 -23.93 -15.80
N VAL A 531 -7.29 -23.51 -14.94
CA VAL A 531 -8.42 -24.29 -14.42
C VAL A 531 -9.41 -24.44 -15.58
N LYS A 532 -9.55 -25.65 -16.11
CA LYS A 532 -10.36 -25.91 -17.32
C LYS A 532 -11.66 -26.62 -16.96
N ILE A 533 -12.76 -26.17 -17.56
CA ILE A 533 -14.09 -26.76 -17.45
C ILE A 533 -14.55 -27.10 -18.86
N ASP A 534 -15.16 -28.27 -19.07
CA ASP A 534 -15.71 -28.66 -20.38
C ASP A 534 -17.24 -28.50 -20.35
N LYS A 535 -17.71 -27.27 -20.56
CA LYS A 535 -19.15 -26.91 -20.45
C LYS A 535 -19.98 -27.77 -21.41
N ASN A 536 -19.50 -27.93 -22.64
CA ASN A 536 -20.15 -28.71 -23.69
C ASN A 536 -20.31 -30.19 -23.28
N LYS A 537 -19.28 -30.81 -22.70
CA LYS A 537 -19.39 -32.19 -22.18
C LYS A 537 -20.38 -32.26 -21.02
N ILE A 538 -20.35 -31.33 -20.06
CA ILE A 538 -21.30 -31.30 -18.92
C ILE A 538 -22.75 -31.21 -19.40
N PHE A 539 -23.06 -30.31 -20.34
CA PHE A 539 -24.41 -30.21 -20.89
C PHE A 539 -24.82 -31.45 -21.70
N SER A 540 -23.91 -32.09 -22.45
CA SER A 540 -24.23 -33.35 -23.15
C SER A 540 -24.52 -34.55 -22.24
N LEU A 541 -24.11 -34.51 -20.96
CA LEU A 541 -24.49 -35.50 -19.95
C LEU A 541 -25.89 -35.24 -19.36
N GLY A 542 -26.46 -34.04 -19.55
CA GLY A 542 -27.75 -33.60 -19.00
C GLY A 542 -29.00 -34.32 -19.53
N ASP A 543 -28.94 -34.92 -20.73
CA ASP A 543 -30.05 -35.73 -21.28
C ASP A 543 -30.23 -37.08 -20.54
N ARG A 544 -29.38 -37.39 -19.54
CA ARG A 544 -29.52 -38.56 -18.69
C ARG A 544 -30.43 -38.22 -17.51
N ARG A 545 -31.48 -39.04 -17.28
CA ARG A 545 -32.66 -38.80 -16.41
C ARG A 545 -32.45 -38.31 -14.96
N TYR A 546 -31.21 -38.23 -14.46
CA TYR A 546 -30.86 -37.82 -13.10
C TYR A 546 -29.69 -36.81 -13.04
N PHE A 547 -29.29 -36.20 -14.16
CA PHE A 547 -28.14 -35.28 -14.24
C PHE A 547 -28.60 -33.82 -14.44
N ASN A 548 -28.45 -32.98 -13.41
CA ASN A 548 -28.76 -31.55 -13.48
C ASN A 548 -27.53 -30.78 -13.96
N ALA A 549 -27.40 -30.57 -15.28
CA ALA A 549 -26.18 -30.01 -15.87
C ALA A 549 -25.76 -28.62 -15.33
N PRO A 550 -26.65 -27.63 -15.11
CA PRO A 550 -26.27 -26.38 -14.43
C PRO A 550 -25.70 -26.57 -13.01
N LEU A 551 -26.27 -27.50 -12.22
CA LEU A 551 -25.80 -27.81 -10.87
C LEU A 551 -24.44 -28.54 -10.90
N GLU A 552 -24.26 -29.45 -11.86
CA GLU A 552 -22.99 -30.15 -12.06
C GLU A 552 -21.90 -29.22 -12.63
N LEU A 553 -22.25 -28.23 -13.45
CA LEU A 553 -21.35 -27.17 -13.88
C LEU A 553 -20.86 -26.32 -12.69
N ALA A 554 -21.79 -25.83 -11.88
CA ALA A 554 -21.48 -25.06 -10.66
C ALA A 554 -20.56 -25.84 -9.71
N ARG A 555 -20.87 -27.13 -9.48
CA ARG A 555 -20.05 -28.02 -8.67
C ARG A 555 -18.66 -28.23 -9.27
N THR A 556 -18.56 -28.44 -10.59
CA THR A 556 -17.26 -28.66 -11.27
C THR A 556 -16.38 -27.41 -11.16
N VAL A 557 -16.92 -26.21 -11.31
CA VAL A 557 -16.17 -24.96 -11.10
C VAL A 557 -15.58 -24.90 -9.68
N VAL A 558 -16.41 -25.14 -8.65
CA VAL A 558 -15.93 -25.10 -7.26
C VAL A 558 -14.97 -26.26 -6.93
N HIS A 559 -15.13 -27.43 -7.56
CA HIS A 559 -14.24 -28.58 -7.40
C HIS A 559 -12.82 -28.27 -7.92
N GLU A 560 -12.71 -27.78 -9.15
CA GLU A 560 -11.42 -27.48 -9.77
C GLU A 560 -10.76 -26.22 -9.19
N LEU A 561 -11.55 -25.23 -8.73
CA LEU A 561 -11.04 -24.11 -7.93
C LEU A 561 -10.58 -24.56 -6.53
N GLY A 562 -11.25 -25.53 -5.91
CA GLY A 562 -10.78 -26.18 -4.67
C GLY A 562 -9.40 -26.80 -4.82
N HIS A 563 -9.19 -27.55 -5.91
CA HIS A 563 -7.88 -28.04 -6.32
C HIS A 563 -6.85 -26.92 -6.56
N ALA A 564 -7.27 -25.78 -7.11
CA ALA A 564 -6.39 -24.65 -7.36
C ALA A 564 -5.93 -23.92 -6.07
N VAL A 565 -6.66 -24.09 -4.96
CA VAL A 565 -6.31 -23.55 -3.62
C VAL A 565 -5.82 -24.63 -2.65
N GLY A 566 -5.27 -25.74 -3.15
CA GLY A 566 -4.57 -26.74 -2.32
C GLY A 566 -5.41 -27.92 -1.82
N ILE A 567 -6.72 -27.95 -2.11
CA ILE A 567 -7.59 -29.02 -1.65
C ILE A 567 -7.38 -30.28 -2.51
N ASP A 568 -6.61 -31.23 -1.99
CA ASP A 568 -6.59 -32.60 -2.53
C ASP A 568 -7.89 -33.36 -2.17
N HIS A 569 -8.20 -34.43 -2.89
CA HIS A 569 -9.39 -35.23 -2.69
C HIS A 569 -9.50 -35.80 -1.27
N HIS A 570 -10.72 -36.19 -0.91
CA HIS A 570 -11.10 -36.78 0.37
C HIS A 570 -10.24 -37.97 0.83
N GLY A 571 -9.59 -38.65 -0.11
CA GLY A 571 -8.70 -39.77 0.14
C GLY A 571 -8.25 -40.46 -1.15
N ASP A 572 -7.75 -41.68 -1.00
CA ASP A 572 -7.25 -42.51 -2.11
C ASP A 572 -8.30 -42.75 -3.20
N SER A 573 -7.85 -43.09 -4.41
CA SER A 573 -8.75 -43.46 -5.50
C SER A 573 -9.72 -44.59 -5.12
N ASN A 574 -11.00 -44.40 -5.43
CA ASN A 574 -11.98 -45.47 -5.36
C ASN A 574 -11.65 -46.60 -6.34
N ILE A 575 -12.31 -47.75 -6.17
CA ILE A 575 -12.01 -48.94 -6.95
C ILE A 575 -12.77 -48.91 -8.28
N SER A 576 -12.07 -48.55 -9.37
CA SER A 576 -12.57 -48.68 -10.74
C SER A 576 -12.34 -50.10 -11.29
N PHE A 577 -13.34 -50.66 -11.98
CA PHE A 577 -13.28 -51.95 -12.69
C PHE A 577 -12.74 -53.13 -11.85
N ALA A 578 -13.44 -53.45 -10.76
CA ALA A 578 -13.17 -54.63 -9.92
C ALA A 578 -13.85 -55.90 -10.43
N LEU A 579 -13.27 -57.04 -10.06
CA LEU A 579 -13.95 -58.34 -10.04
C LEU A 579 -14.23 -58.73 -8.58
N LEU A 580 -15.48 -58.60 -8.13
CA LEU A 580 -15.90 -59.06 -6.81
C LEU A 580 -16.26 -60.54 -6.83
N ILE A 581 -15.64 -61.32 -5.95
CA ILE A 581 -15.94 -62.73 -5.72
C ILE A 581 -16.83 -62.86 -4.48
N THR A 582 -17.99 -63.50 -4.66
CA THR A 582 -19.05 -63.58 -3.64
C THR A 582 -19.86 -64.88 -3.77
N ASP A 583 -20.55 -65.26 -2.69
CA ASP A 583 -21.54 -66.34 -2.63
C ASP A 583 -22.96 -65.84 -3.03
N LYS A 584 -23.24 -64.56 -2.78
CA LYS A 584 -24.49 -63.87 -3.10
C LYS A 584 -24.64 -63.64 -4.61
N PRO A 585 -25.87 -63.50 -5.15
CA PRO A 585 -26.08 -63.01 -6.52
C PRO A 585 -25.50 -61.59 -6.67
N CYS A 586 -25.06 -61.22 -7.88
CA CYS A 586 -24.80 -59.82 -8.19
C CYS A 586 -26.12 -59.03 -8.11
N PRO A 587 -26.15 -57.81 -7.53
CA PRO A 587 -27.35 -56.98 -7.51
C PRO A 587 -27.78 -56.59 -8.93
N GLU A 588 -29.10 -56.65 -9.20
CA GLU A 588 -29.65 -56.62 -10.56
C GLU A 588 -29.32 -55.33 -11.35
N ASP A 589 -29.22 -54.18 -10.66
CA ASP A 589 -28.81 -52.89 -11.24
C ASP A 589 -27.28 -52.65 -11.29
N ILE A 590 -26.47 -53.57 -10.75
CA ILE A 590 -25.00 -53.46 -10.70
C ILE A 590 -24.35 -54.38 -11.73
N SER A 591 -25.01 -55.47 -12.11
CA SER A 591 -24.59 -56.32 -13.21
C SER A 591 -24.90 -55.67 -14.57
N ASP A 592 -23.86 -55.13 -15.21
CA ASP A 592 -23.68 -55.36 -16.65
C ASP A 592 -22.88 -56.66 -16.80
N PRO A 593 -23.54 -57.79 -17.12
CA PRO A 593 -22.83 -59.00 -17.48
C PRO A 593 -22.36 -58.88 -18.93
N LEU A 594 -21.11 -58.42 -19.05
CA LEU A 594 -20.18 -58.73 -20.14
C LEU A 594 -20.25 -57.89 -21.42
N GLU A 595 -20.80 -56.66 -21.47
CA GLU A 595 -20.69 -55.88 -22.74
C GLU A 595 -19.21 -55.63 -23.15
N ILE A 596 -18.29 -55.55 -22.17
CA ILE A 596 -16.83 -55.45 -22.37
C ILE A 596 -16.20 -56.74 -22.96
N LEU A 597 -16.83 -57.92 -22.77
CA LEU A 597 -16.27 -59.23 -23.14
C LEU A 597 -17.16 -60.06 -24.08
N GLY A 598 -18.34 -59.56 -24.46
CA GLY A 598 -19.33 -60.25 -25.28
C GLY A 598 -20.15 -61.31 -24.53
N GLU A 599 -21.33 -61.64 -25.07
CA GLU A 599 -22.20 -62.69 -24.54
C GLU A 599 -21.47 -64.05 -24.46
N GLY A 600 -21.69 -64.77 -23.35
CA GLY A 600 -21.22 -66.15 -23.20
C GLY A 600 -19.80 -66.33 -22.65
N VAL A 601 -19.27 -65.38 -21.88
CA VAL A 601 -18.01 -65.55 -21.13
C VAL A 601 -18.19 -66.56 -20.00
N SER A 602 -17.60 -67.74 -20.16
CA SER A 602 -17.32 -68.63 -19.03
C SER A 602 -16.11 -68.10 -18.27
N VAL A 603 -16.31 -67.60 -17.04
CA VAL A 603 -15.20 -67.15 -16.19
C VAL A 603 -14.36 -68.35 -15.74
N VAL A 604 -13.31 -68.66 -16.50
CA VAL A 604 -12.34 -69.74 -16.20
C VAL A 604 -11.05 -69.12 -15.65
N SER A 605 -11.08 -68.76 -14.37
CA SER A 605 -9.86 -68.54 -13.58
C SER A 605 -9.57 -69.80 -12.74
N PRO A 606 -8.31 -70.26 -12.64
CA PRO A 606 -7.91 -71.35 -11.74
C PRO A 606 -7.82 -70.89 -10.27
N GLU A 607 -7.98 -69.59 -10.00
CA GLU A 607 -8.05 -69.01 -8.65
C GLU A 607 -9.48 -69.06 -8.06
N LEU A 608 -10.49 -69.43 -8.85
CA LEU A 608 -11.90 -69.53 -8.43
C LEU A 608 -12.30 -70.95 -8.04
N SER A 609 -13.04 -71.07 -6.93
CA SER A 609 -13.57 -72.34 -6.45
C SER A 609 -14.87 -72.70 -7.17
N ALA A 610 -15.10 -73.99 -7.40
CA ALA A 610 -16.31 -74.47 -8.08
C ALA A 610 -17.59 -74.10 -7.29
N GLY A 611 -18.34 -73.13 -7.81
CA GLY A 611 -19.59 -72.62 -7.22
C GLY A 611 -19.54 -71.16 -6.74
N GLU A 612 -18.36 -70.52 -6.73
CA GLU A 612 -18.24 -69.08 -6.45
C GLU A 612 -18.79 -68.25 -7.62
N LYS A 613 -19.39 -67.09 -7.31
CA LYS A 613 -19.85 -66.13 -8.32
C LYS A 613 -18.88 -64.96 -8.40
N ALA A 614 -18.79 -64.36 -9.58
CA ALA A 614 -17.96 -63.19 -9.82
C ALA A 614 -18.77 -62.09 -10.50
N CYS A 615 -18.70 -60.86 -9.98
CA CYS A 615 -19.39 -59.69 -10.48
C CYS A 615 -18.36 -58.65 -10.94
N VAL A 616 -18.49 -58.13 -12.17
CA VAL A 616 -17.68 -56.98 -12.61
C VAL A 616 -18.36 -55.69 -12.12
N ILE A 617 -17.62 -54.82 -11.46
CA ILE A 617 -18.13 -53.57 -10.89
C ILE A 617 -17.34 -52.39 -11.47
N ALA A 618 -18.02 -51.51 -12.20
CA ALA A 618 -17.38 -50.38 -12.85
C ALA A 618 -16.83 -49.34 -11.85
N ASN A 619 -17.63 -48.93 -10.85
CA ASN A 619 -17.29 -47.87 -9.90
C ASN A 619 -17.74 -48.24 -8.48
N LEU A 620 -16.79 -48.64 -7.64
CA LEU A 620 -17.03 -49.12 -6.28
C LEU A 620 -16.52 -48.13 -5.24
N ALA A 621 -17.44 -47.55 -4.47
CA ALA A 621 -17.15 -46.62 -3.39
C ALA A 621 -16.62 -47.34 -2.14
N ARG A 622 -15.53 -46.83 -1.56
CA ARG A 622 -15.00 -47.33 -0.29
C ARG A 622 -14.77 -46.23 0.75
N ARG A 623 -14.62 -46.63 2.02
CA ARG A 623 -14.27 -45.73 3.12
C ARG A 623 -12.83 -45.18 2.93
N HIS A 624 -12.57 -43.95 3.39
CA HIS A 624 -11.28 -43.25 3.28
C HIS A 624 -10.79 -43.01 1.83
N ALA A 625 -11.68 -43.09 0.84
CA ALA A 625 -11.39 -42.77 -0.56
C ALA A 625 -11.94 -41.39 -0.96
N GLN A 626 -12.07 -41.10 -2.25
CA GLN A 626 -12.61 -39.85 -2.82
C GLN A 626 -14.10 -39.55 -2.48
N ASN A 627 -14.70 -40.28 -1.53
CA ASN A 627 -16.07 -40.12 -1.05
C ASN A 627 -16.09 -39.15 0.15
N SER A 628 -17.13 -38.32 0.26
CA SER A 628 -17.03 -37.12 1.10
C SER A 628 -17.60 -37.21 2.51
N GLY A 629 -16.77 -36.71 3.45
CA GLY A 629 -17.15 -36.29 4.80
C GLY A 629 -18.39 -35.39 4.88
N ASN A 630 -18.82 -34.71 3.81
CA ASN A 630 -20.11 -34.02 3.77
C ASN A 630 -20.86 -34.29 2.44
N GLN A 631 -22.15 -34.62 2.52
CA GLN A 631 -23.05 -34.77 1.37
C GLN A 631 -23.05 -33.55 0.45
N GLU A 632 -22.82 -32.36 1.01
CA GLU A 632 -22.83 -31.05 0.35
C GLU A 632 -21.47 -30.65 -0.25
N CYS A 633 -20.38 -31.37 0.07
CA CYS A 633 -19.03 -30.95 -0.31
C CYS A 633 -18.81 -30.99 -1.83
N PRO A 634 -18.35 -29.91 -2.48
CA PRO A 634 -18.04 -29.91 -3.92
C PRO A 634 -16.95 -30.90 -4.34
N MET A 635 -16.00 -31.22 -3.44
CA MET A 635 -14.94 -32.23 -3.69
C MET A 635 -15.43 -33.68 -3.70
N LYS A 636 -16.74 -33.91 -3.51
CA LYS A 636 -17.40 -35.24 -3.53
C LYS A 636 -17.52 -35.76 -4.97
N TYR A 637 -17.51 -37.08 -5.15
CA TYR A 637 -17.92 -37.75 -6.38
C TYR A 637 -19.20 -38.58 -6.19
N THR A 638 -20.02 -38.70 -7.24
CA THR A 638 -21.42 -39.18 -7.18
C THR A 638 -21.76 -40.28 -8.22
N TYR A 639 -20.77 -40.82 -8.94
CA TYR A 639 -21.00 -41.72 -10.09
C TYR A 639 -20.99 -43.23 -9.76
N TRP A 640 -20.82 -43.59 -8.48
CA TRP A 640 -20.66 -44.96 -7.95
C TRP A 640 -21.86 -45.88 -8.22
N THR A 641 -21.62 -47.18 -8.46
CA THR A 641 -22.69 -48.18 -8.63
C THR A 641 -22.91 -49.04 -7.39
N ALA A 642 -21.85 -49.26 -6.62
CA ALA A 642 -21.85 -50.03 -5.39
C ALA A 642 -21.01 -49.35 -4.30
N TYR A 643 -21.19 -49.75 -3.04
CA TYR A 643 -20.27 -49.40 -1.95
C TYR A 643 -19.85 -50.63 -1.11
N GLU A 644 -18.65 -50.57 -0.53
CA GLU A 644 -18.06 -51.57 0.37
C GLU A 644 -18.84 -51.69 1.70
N SER A 645 -19.14 -52.92 2.13
CA SER A 645 -19.80 -53.15 3.42
C SER A 645 -18.85 -52.86 4.60
N PRO A 646 -19.14 -51.88 5.49
CA PRO A 646 -18.22 -51.52 6.59
C PRO A 646 -18.14 -52.59 7.69
N SER A 647 -19.10 -53.53 7.73
CA SER A 647 -19.06 -54.72 8.58
C SER A 647 -18.25 -55.89 7.96
N SER A 648 -17.86 -55.79 6.69
CA SER A 648 -17.08 -56.80 5.97
C SER A 648 -16.25 -56.15 4.83
N PRO A 649 -15.16 -55.43 5.17
CA PRO A 649 -14.25 -54.85 4.17
C PRO A 649 -13.72 -55.85 3.14
N LEU A 650 -13.41 -55.36 1.95
CA LEU A 650 -13.07 -56.16 0.78
C LEU A 650 -11.61 -56.60 0.82
N GLN A 651 -11.40 -57.91 0.88
CA GLN A 651 -10.07 -58.50 0.86
C GLN A 651 -9.53 -58.50 -0.58
N PRO A 652 -8.40 -57.83 -0.88
CA PRO A 652 -7.81 -57.84 -2.21
C PRO A 652 -7.21 -59.22 -2.51
N MET A 653 -7.55 -59.77 -3.67
CA MET A 653 -7.05 -61.07 -4.16
C MET A 653 -5.94 -60.94 -5.23
N GLY A 654 -5.57 -59.71 -5.60
CA GLY A 654 -4.59 -59.43 -6.65
C GLY A 654 -5.21 -59.42 -8.06
N ASP A 655 -4.37 -59.58 -9.08
CA ASP A 655 -4.78 -59.51 -10.49
C ASP A 655 -5.33 -60.86 -10.98
N ILE A 656 -6.66 -60.93 -11.20
CA ILE A 656 -7.35 -62.13 -11.67
C ILE A 656 -7.52 -62.09 -13.19
N LYS A 657 -7.24 -63.21 -13.86
CA LYS A 657 -7.36 -63.34 -15.32
C LYS A 657 -8.70 -63.94 -15.70
N LEU A 658 -9.50 -63.13 -16.38
CA LEU A 658 -10.68 -63.55 -17.11
C LEU A 658 -10.29 -64.01 -18.52
N MET A 659 -10.98 -65.02 -19.04
CA MET A 659 -10.90 -65.45 -20.44
C MET A 659 -12.32 -65.62 -20.99
N ASP A 660 -12.58 -65.11 -22.19
CA ASP A 660 -13.88 -65.26 -22.85
C ASP A 660 -14.01 -66.54 -23.70
N SER A 661 -15.20 -66.74 -24.28
CA SER A 661 -15.48 -67.83 -25.22
C SER A 661 -14.65 -67.78 -26.51
N GLN A 662 -14.04 -66.63 -26.82
CA GLN A 662 -13.16 -66.40 -27.98
C GLN A 662 -11.66 -66.49 -27.63
N ARG A 663 -11.31 -66.78 -26.37
CA ARG A 663 -9.95 -66.79 -25.80
C ARG A 663 -9.25 -65.42 -25.78
N ARG A 664 -10.02 -64.32 -25.78
CA ARG A 664 -9.52 -63.01 -25.36
C ARG A 664 -9.37 -63.02 -23.84
N TYR A 665 -8.34 -62.34 -23.34
CA TYR A 665 -8.06 -62.24 -21.90
C TYR A 665 -8.27 -60.81 -21.42
N ALA A 666 -8.80 -60.67 -20.21
CA ALA A 666 -8.80 -59.43 -19.45
C ALA A 666 -8.26 -59.68 -18.05
N THR A 667 -7.48 -58.74 -17.52
CA THR A 667 -6.98 -58.78 -16.14
C THR A 667 -7.73 -57.72 -15.34
N LEU A 668 -8.43 -58.13 -14.29
CA LEU A 668 -9.11 -57.22 -13.35
C LEU A 668 -8.58 -57.44 -11.94
N LYS A 669 -8.61 -56.41 -11.09
CA LYS A 669 -8.30 -56.58 -9.68
C LYS A 669 -9.44 -57.34 -8.99
N GLY A 670 -9.09 -58.50 -8.42
CA GLY A 670 -9.98 -59.35 -7.65
C GLY A 670 -10.15 -58.86 -6.22
N TYR A 671 -11.38 -58.91 -5.73
CA TYR A 671 -11.74 -58.59 -4.34
C TYR A 671 -12.73 -59.62 -3.80
N ARG A 672 -12.76 -59.85 -2.49
CA ARG A 672 -13.68 -60.78 -1.82
C ARG A 672 -14.32 -60.13 -0.61
N GLY A 673 -15.65 -60.20 -0.51
CA GLY A 673 -16.42 -59.64 0.60
C GLY A 673 -17.84 -59.26 0.17
N GLU A 674 -18.43 -58.28 0.86
CA GLU A 674 -19.80 -57.82 0.62
C GLU A 674 -19.85 -56.37 0.15
N ILE A 675 -20.77 -56.12 -0.79
CA ILE A 675 -21.11 -54.79 -1.31
C ILE A 675 -22.61 -54.55 -1.18
N HIS A 676 -22.99 -53.27 -1.25
CA HIS A 676 -24.38 -52.83 -1.29
C HIS A 676 -24.61 -51.90 -2.49
N GLN A 677 -25.86 -51.76 -2.92
CA GLN A 677 -26.23 -50.92 -4.06
C GLN A 677 -26.17 -49.43 -3.71
N TYR A 678 -25.55 -48.63 -4.57
CA TYR A 678 -25.42 -47.18 -4.38
C TYR A 678 -26.70 -46.44 -4.84
N ARG A 679 -27.34 -45.70 -3.94
CA ARG A 679 -28.63 -45.02 -4.17
C ARG A 679 -28.46 -43.61 -4.76
N LYS A 680 -28.11 -43.55 -6.05
CA LYS A 680 -27.94 -42.30 -6.82
C LYS A 680 -29.15 -41.36 -6.78
N ASP A 681 -30.35 -41.90 -6.60
CA ASP A 681 -31.60 -41.15 -6.50
C ASP A 681 -31.76 -40.41 -5.15
N LEU A 682 -30.93 -40.74 -4.16
CA LEU A 682 -30.91 -40.11 -2.84
C LEU A 682 -29.68 -39.22 -2.61
N ASP A 683 -28.60 -39.38 -3.38
CA ASP A 683 -27.33 -38.67 -3.14
C ASP A 683 -27.15 -37.46 -4.09
N PRO A 684 -27.32 -36.21 -3.60
CA PRO A 684 -27.27 -35.03 -4.45
C PRO A 684 -25.83 -34.66 -4.87
N PRO A 685 -25.66 -33.91 -5.97
CA PRO A 685 -24.42 -33.21 -6.28
C PRO A 685 -24.08 -32.25 -5.13
N GLY A 686 -22.86 -32.35 -4.59
CA GLY A 686 -22.41 -31.46 -3.52
C GLY A 686 -22.20 -30.03 -4.04
N LEU A 687 -23.05 -29.09 -3.61
CA LEU A 687 -22.89 -27.65 -3.86
C LEU A 687 -23.22 -26.85 -2.58
N GLY A 688 -22.47 -27.10 -1.53
CA GLY A 688 -22.45 -26.33 -0.29
C GLY A 688 -21.03 -26.22 0.25
N HIS A 689 -20.85 -26.32 1.56
CA HIS A 689 -19.54 -26.16 2.19
C HIS A 689 -18.59 -27.34 1.94
N PHE A 690 -17.32 -27.05 1.68
CA PHE A 690 -16.24 -28.04 1.77
C PHE A 690 -16.26 -28.71 3.15
N CYS A 691 -15.99 -30.02 3.21
CA CYS A 691 -16.11 -30.75 4.46
C CYS A 691 -15.17 -30.19 5.56
N ASP A 692 -15.74 -29.98 6.74
CA ASP A 692 -15.07 -29.50 7.96
C ASP A 692 -14.68 -30.66 8.91
N LYS A 693 -15.14 -31.86 8.57
CA LYS A 693 -14.97 -33.13 9.31
C LYS A 693 -14.69 -34.27 8.31
N THR A 694 -14.06 -35.32 8.83
CA THR A 694 -13.86 -36.59 8.13
C THR A 694 -15.10 -37.48 8.10
N THR A 695 -15.95 -37.41 9.14
CA THR A 695 -17.15 -38.26 9.28
C THR A 695 -18.26 -37.87 8.31
N GLY A 696 -18.61 -38.78 7.41
CA GLY A 696 -19.52 -38.58 6.28
C GLY A 696 -20.97 -38.32 6.65
N THR A 697 -21.59 -37.35 5.98
CA THR A 697 -23.07 -37.17 5.97
C THR A 697 -23.76 -37.68 4.70
N GLY A 698 -23.01 -38.03 3.63
CA GLY A 698 -23.53 -38.51 2.33
C GLY A 698 -24.29 -39.84 2.37
N ILE A 699 -25.29 -40.01 1.50
CA ILE A 699 -26.27 -41.09 1.63
C ILE A 699 -25.75 -42.41 1.02
N ASN A 700 -25.14 -43.21 1.90
CA ASN A 700 -24.85 -44.64 1.65
C ASN A 700 -25.54 -45.58 2.66
N GLY A 701 -25.98 -45.09 3.82
CA GLY A 701 -26.78 -45.89 4.74
C GLY A 701 -28.23 -46.02 4.27
N PHE A 702 -28.89 -47.15 4.58
CA PHE A 702 -30.34 -47.21 4.53
C PHE A 702 -30.95 -46.24 5.56
N PRO A 703 -32.21 -45.78 5.41
CA PRO A 703 -32.84 -44.84 6.34
C PRO A 703 -32.82 -45.34 7.80
N GLY A 704 -31.99 -44.73 8.63
CA GLY A 704 -31.75 -45.11 10.03
C GLY A 704 -30.35 -45.67 10.33
N GLU A 705 -29.51 -45.85 9.31
CA GLU A 705 -28.11 -46.30 9.46
C GLU A 705 -27.11 -45.14 9.50
N ALA A 706 -25.90 -45.43 9.98
CA ALA A 706 -24.76 -44.51 9.89
C ALA A 706 -24.19 -44.44 8.46
N ASN A 707 -23.22 -43.55 8.21
CA ASN A 707 -22.53 -43.52 6.93
C ASN A 707 -21.51 -44.65 6.81
N HIS A 708 -21.55 -45.34 5.67
CA HIS A 708 -20.80 -46.57 5.43
C HIS A 708 -19.51 -46.33 4.66
N ALA A 709 -19.60 -45.68 3.50
CA ALA A 709 -18.48 -45.42 2.59
C ALA A 709 -18.16 -43.92 2.40
N GLY A 710 -18.84 -43.02 3.11
CA GLY A 710 -18.67 -41.57 3.01
C GLY A 710 -17.67 -40.95 3.99
N ASP A 711 -16.99 -41.70 4.86
CA ASP A 711 -15.95 -41.11 5.70
C ASP A 711 -14.69 -40.83 4.87
N SER A 712 -14.21 -39.58 4.85
CA SER A 712 -12.96 -39.17 4.23
C SER A 712 -11.78 -39.31 5.21
N CYS A 713 -10.56 -39.49 4.71
CA CYS A 713 -9.36 -39.40 5.57
C CYS A 713 -8.90 -37.94 5.76
N ARG A 714 -9.33 -37.02 4.89
CA ARG A 714 -8.94 -35.61 4.94
C ARG A 714 -10.14 -34.67 5.07
N VAL A 715 -9.88 -33.48 5.60
CA VAL A 715 -10.84 -32.39 5.80
C VAL A 715 -10.55 -31.33 4.74
N CYS A 716 -11.43 -31.19 3.75
CA CYS A 716 -11.18 -30.34 2.58
C CYS A 716 -10.91 -28.88 2.97
N VAL A 717 -11.70 -28.31 3.87
CA VAL A 717 -11.56 -26.88 4.24
C VAL A 717 -10.28 -26.58 5.04
N ARG A 718 -9.58 -27.62 5.52
CA ARG A 718 -8.27 -27.54 6.20
C ARG A 718 -7.07 -27.82 5.28
N GLN A 719 -7.30 -27.85 3.97
CA GLN A 719 -6.24 -27.93 2.95
C GLN A 719 -6.15 -26.64 2.12
N ILE A 720 -6.99 -25.62 2.43
CA ILE A 720 -6.98 -24.34 1.74
C ILE A 720 -5.65 -23.62 2.00
N HIS A 721 -4.91 -23.34 0.93
CA HIS A 721 -3.65 -22.62 0.94
C HIS A 721 -3.57 -21.79 -0.34
N VAL A 722 -3.65 -20.45 -0.21
CA VAL A 722 -3.63 -19.49 -1.33
C VAL A 722 -2.33 -18.68 -1.41
N LYS A 723 -1.43 -18.87 -0.44
CA LYS A 723 -0.25 -18.02 -0.26
C LYS A 723 0.93 -18.46 -1.10
N ASP A 724 1.29 -17.67 -2.10
CA ASP A 724 2.27 -18.11 -3.10
C ASP A 724 3.72 -18.15 -2.60
N TRP A 725 4.04 -17.58 -1.44
CA TRP A 725 5.43 -17.46 -0.96
C TRP A 725 5.58 -17.72 0.54
N GLY A 726 6.81 -18.06 0.95
CA GLY A 726 7.12 -18.49 2.32
C GLY A 726 7.21 -20.01 2.44
N SER A 727 6.64 -20.57 3.51
CA SER A 727 6.63 -22.02 3.74
C SER A 727 5.73 -22.75 2.75
N ALA A 728 6.20 -23.88 2.22
CA ALA A 728 5.33 -24.80 1.49
C ALA A 728 4.22 -25.33 2.40
N PRO A 729 3.02 -25.63 1.87
CA PRO A 729 1.93 -26.17 2.66
C PRO A 729 2.34 -27.50 3.33
N PRO A 730 1.77 -27.83 4.51
CA PRO A 730 2.05 -29.09 5.18
C PRO A 730 1.68 -30.27 4.27
N ALA A 731 2.57 -31.26 4.16
CA ALA A 731 2.34 -32.43 3.32
C ALA A 731 0.99 -33.10 3.66
N PRO A 732 0.15 -33.47 2.66
CA PRO A 732 -1.18 -33.99 2.92
C PRO A 732 -1.14 -35.18 3.88
N ILE A 733 -2.04 -35.18 4.88
CA ILE A 733 -2.12 -36.26 5.86
C ILE A 733 -2.39 -37.57 5.10
N ALA A 734 -1.45 -38.52 5.22
CA ALA A 734 -1.60 -39.84 4.65
C ALA A 734 -2.85 -40.51 5.23
N CYS A 735 -3.65 -41.11 4.35
CA CYS A 735 -4.85 -41.81 4.77
C CYS A 735 -4.48 -43.01 5.65
N PRO A 736 -5.31 -43.37 6.66
CA PRO A 736 -5.06 -44.55 7.47
C PRO A 736 -4.96 -45.77 6.55
N THR A 737 -3.85 -46.51 6.65
CA THR A 737 -3.78 -47.85 6.05
C THR A 737 -4.65 -48.78 6.88
N ASP A 738 -5.71 -49.30 6.27
CA ASP A 738 -6.65 -50.27 6.88
C ASP A 738 -5.94 -51.57 7.33
#